data_AF-B5LAS6-F1
#
_entry.id   AF-B5LAS6-F1
#
_cell.length_a   1.000
_cell.length_b   1.000
_cell.length_c   1.000
_cell.angle_alpha   90.00
_cell.angle_beta   90.00
_cell.angle_gamma   90.00
#
_symmetry.space_group_name_H-M   'P 1'
#
loop_
_entity.id
_entity.type
_entity.pdbx_description
1 polymer ?
#
loop_
_entity_poly.entity_id
_entity_poly.type
_entity_poly.pdbx_seq_one_letter_code
_entity_poly.pdbx_strand_id
1 'polypeptide(L)'
;MASTSHPPVAFSGSLASQTSASDVLRSSRNGVCGVPLKALGRARLGSKKRDFTVSAKVRKVKKHEYPWPEDPDLNVKGGVLSHLSPFKPLKEKQKPVTLDFEKPLMDLQKKIIDVQKMANETGLDFSDQIISLENKYLQALKDLYTHLTPIQRVNIARHPNRPTFLDHVFNITEKFVELHGDRAGYDDPAIVTGLGTINGRSYMFMGHQKGRNTKENIQRNFGMPTPHGYRKALRMMYYADHHGFPIITFIDTPGAYADLKSEELGQGEAIAHNLRTMFGLKVPIISIVMGEGGSGGALAIGCANKLLMLENAVFYVASPEACAAILWKTAKASPKAAEKLKITAQELCRLQIADGSIPEPLGGAHADPYWTSQQIKIAIEESMDELTKMDTQELLRHRMLKFRKLGGFQEGVPIDPKRKVNMKKKEEPILPPGIPDVELMDEVEKLKQEILKAKESTGKIPELGLNEMIKKLRREIDFEFSEAAKAFGLEEKFVMAREEFAKTRNSNDQSIHPVLKEKLDQLKDEFNRNISAAPNYASLKNKLDMLQEMSEAQKLSEKNSKVNKLKEEINKRLKEVMNRPDLKEKFDKLKAEIESTGVSTAMDLDQGLKEKIVQLKNEMETEFAGVFESLGLNVSPTSLPEAKRKIDEFNNEITTVMEDIVSSTDLKNKIELLKIEVAKAGKTADAESKAKIQSLEQQIKQSLAQAMSFPELKEKHERLKAEIVESPEGSNGSLLADNDGFKSGVEVNVDANRSFA
;
A
#
# COMPACT_ATOMS: atom_id res chain seq x y z
N MET A 1 -62.20 2.10 56.30
CA MET A 1 -63.17 3.05 55.67
C MET A 1 -62.94 2.99 54.16
N ALA A 2 -64.01 2.92 53.35
CA ALA A 2 -64.03 2.91 51.86
C ALA A 2 -62.96 2.00 51.15
N SER A 3 -63.25 0.80 50.62
CA SER A 3 -64.33 0.37 49.69
C SER A 3 -64.30 1.17 48.36
N THR A 4 -64.51 0.67 47.13
CA THR A 4 -64.88 -0.64 46.51
C THR A 4 -64.73 -0.48 44.96
N SER A 5 -64.68 -1.45 44.04
CA SER A 5 -64.75 -2.94 44.01
C SER A 5 -64.37 -3.46 42.59
N HIS A 6 -63.99 -4.74 42.44
CA HIS A 6 -64.05 -5.49 41.15
C HIS A 6 -65.51 -5.92 40.84
N PRO A 7 -65.93 -6.20 39.58
CA PRO A 7 -65.72 -7.52 38.95
C PRO A 7 -65.51 -7.53 37.40
N PRO A 8 -65.23 -8.70 36.77
CA PRO A 8 -64.92 -8.82 35.33
C PRO A 8 -66.08 -9.36 34.48
N VAL A 9 -65.99 -9.21 33.15
CA VAL A 9 -66.79 -9.97 32.16
C VAL A 9 -65.90 -10.34 30.97
N ALA A 10 -65.90 -11.63 30.60
CA ALA A 10 -65.33 -12.14 29.35
C ALA A 10 -66.44 -12.39 28.32
N PHE A 11 -66.12 -12.42 27.02
CA PHE A 11 -66.75 -13.38 26.09
C PHE A 11 -66.01 -13.50 24.74
N SER A 12 -65.91 -14.75 24.25
CA SER A 12 -65.77 -15.24 22.86
C SER A 12 -65.03 -14.41 21.80
N GLY A 13 -64.01 -15.02 21.18
CA GLY A 13 -63.36 -14.49 19.97
C GLY A 13 -63.95 -15.00 18.65
N SER A 14 -63.32 -14.59 17.55
CA SER A 14 -63.40 -15.22 16.23
C SER A 14 -62.05 -15.05 15.52
N LEU A 15 -61.66 -16.02 14.69
CA LEU A 15 -60.43 -15.97 13.88
C LEU A 15 -60.54 -14.86 12.82
N ALA A 16 -59.47 -14.08 12.62
CA ALA A 16 -58.75 -13.98 11.34
C ALA A 16 -57.70 -12.85 11.32
N SER A 17 -56.63 -13.08 10.56
CA SER A 17 -55.58 -12.13 10.13
C SER A 17 -54.61 -11.59 11.19
N GLN A 18 -53.32 -11.82 10.92
CA GLN A 18 -52.19 -11.29 11.68
C GLN A 18 -51.91 -9.85 11.23
N THR A 19 -51.86 -8.91 12.17
CA THR A 19 -51.09 -7.67 12.01
C THR A 19 -50.43 -7.33 13.35
N SER A 20 -49.11 -7.16 13.34
CA SER A 20 -48.32 -6.92 14.56
C SER A 20 -48.61 -5.52 15.11
N ALA A 21 -48.87 -5.45 16.42
CA ALA A 21 -49.18 -4.21 17.12
C ALA A 21 -47.92 -3.51 17.62
N SER A 22 -47.36 -2.60 16.82
CA SER A 22 -46.25 -1.73 17.25
C SER A 22 -46.29 -0.35 16.59
N ASP A 23 -47.48 0.26 16.44
CA ASP A 23 -47.62 1.59 15.84
C ASP A 23 -48.77 2.43 16.43
N VAL A 24 -48.91 2.40 17.76
CA VAL A 24 -49.74 3.38 18.52
C VAL A 24 -48.99 3.76 19.79
N LEU A 25 -48.38 4.97 19.81
CA LEU A 25 -48.24 5.89 20.96
C LEU A 25 -47.19 7.00 20.70
N ARG A 26 -47.51 8.00 19.85
CA ARG A 26 -47.10 9.41 20.08
C ARG A 26 -47.78 10.40 19.13
N SER A 27 -49.04 10.73 19.42
CA SER A 27 -49.66 11.96 18.90
C SER A 27 -49.56 13.08 19.95
N SER A 28 -48.58 13.97 19.81
CA SER A 28 -48.56 15.25 20.54
C SER A 28 -47.98 16.36 19.65
N ARG A 29 -48.87 17.20 19.13
CA ARG A 29 -48.67 18.50 18.48
C ARG A 29 -47.21 18.88 18.14
N ASN A 30 -46.80 18.65 16.89
CA ASN A 30 -45.96 19.57 16.13
C ASN A 30 -46.24 19.38 14.64
N GLY A 31 -46.28 20.48 13.88
CA GLY A 31 -46.85 20.55 12.53
C GLY A 31 -45.98 19.94 11.43
N VAL A 32 -45.73 18.62 11.46
CA VAL A 32 -45.02 17.90 10.40
C VAL A 32 -46.02 17.24 9.45
N CYS A 33 -46.32 17.91 8.33
CA CYS A 33 -47.17 17.35 7.27
C CYS A 33 -46.32 16.51 6.30
N GLY A 34 -46.32 15.19 6.47
CA GLY A 34 -45.64 14.27 5.57
C GLY A 34 -46.47 14.00 4.31
N VAL A 35 -45.99 14.43 3.14
CA VAL A 35 -46.63 14.13 1.84
C VAL A 35 -46.14 12.78 1.31
N PRO A 36 -47.02 11.79 1.04
CA PRO A 36 -46.60 10.51 0.47
C PRO A 36 -46.09 10.67 -0.97
N LEU A 37 -45.02 9.95 -1.32
CA LEU A 37 -44.29 10.07 -2.59
C LEU A 37 -45.13 9.89 -3.87
N LYS A 38 -46.34 9.31 -3.79
CA LYS A 38 -47.28 9.21 -4.93
C LYS A 38 -48.03 10.51 -5.27
N ALA A 39 -47.99 11.54 -4.42
CA ALA A 39 -48.69 12.82 -4.63
C ALA A 39 -47.82 13.90 -5.32
N LEU A 40 -46.50 13.69 -5.39
CA LEU A 40 -45.54 14.59 -6.05
C LEU A 40 -45.65 14.48 -7.59
N GLY A 41 -46.70 15.08 -8.13
CA GLY A 41 -46.96 15.15 -9.57
C GLY A 41 -48.30 15.77 -10.00
N ARG A 42 -49.23 16.05 -9.07
CA ARG A 42 -50.57 16.59 -9.41
C ARG A 42 -51.05 17.78 -8.55
N ALA A 43 -50.16 18.46 -7.82
CA ALA A 43 -50.52 19.63 -7.02
C ALA A 43 -49.77 20.89 -7.45
N ARG A 44 -50.48 21.85 -8.08
CA ARG A 44 -50.02 23.23 -8.19
C ARG A 44 -50.30 23.94 -6.85
N LEU A 45 -49.34 23.95 -5.92
CA LEU A 45 -49.45 24.80 -4.73
C LEU A 45 -49.13 26.25 -5.08
N GLY A 46 -50.11 27.14 -4.90
CA GLY A 46 -49.93 28.58 -5.09
C GLY A 46 -49.06 29.20 -4.00
N SER A 47 -48.20 30.14 -4.40
CA SER A 47 -47.36 30.91 -3.48
C SER A 47 -48.21 31.82 -2.58
N LYS A 48 -48.04 31.70 -1.24
CA LYS A 48 -48.26 32.78 -0.25
C LYS A 48 -47.81 32.40 1.18
N LYS A 49 -46.50 32.45 1.44
CA LYS A 49 -45.82 32.93 2.67
C LYS A 49 -44.32 32.59 2.64
N ARG A 50 -43.49 33.42 3.28
CA ARG A 50 -42.05 33.23 3.43
C ARG A 50 -41.75 32.43 4.70
N ASP A 51 -41.94 31.12 4.66
CA ASP A 51 -41.58 30.22 5.76
C ASP A 51 -40.30 29.44 5.41
N PHE A 52 -39.28 29.57 6.27
CA PHE A 52 -37.96 28.97 6.05
C PHE A 52 -38.04 27.44 6.16
N THR A 53 -37.83 26.74 5.04
CA THR A 53 -38.03 25.28 4.96
C THR A 53 -36.69 24.55 4.92
N VAL A 54 -36.34 23.86 6.01
CA VAL A 54 -35.16 22.99 6.07
C VAL A 54 -35.52 21.59 5.55
N SER A 55 -34.95 21.20 4.41
CA SER A 55 -35.17 19.89 3.79
C SER A 55 -33.94 18.97 3.96
N ALA A 56 -33.98 18.11 4.98
CA ALA A 56 -32.93 17.12 5.21
C ALA A 56 -33.17 15.84 4.38
N LYS A 57 -32.31 15.59 3.38
CA LYS A 57 -32.35 14.36 2.59
C LYS A 57 -31.69 13.21 3.36
N VAL A 58 -32.49 12.41 4.06
CA VAL A 58 -32.03 11.15 4.68
C VAL A 58 -31.54 10.22 3.58
N ARG A 59 -30.22 10.10 3.39
CA ARG A 59 -29.62 8.99 2.62
C ARG A 59 -30.11 7.69 3.25
N LYS A 60 -30.34 6.64 2.45
CA LYS A 60 -30.64 5.29 2.96
C LYS A 60 -29.50 4.85 3.88
N VAL A 61 -29.67 5.06 5.18
CA VAL A 61 -28.86 4.47 6.22
C VAL A 61 -29.02 2.97 6.02
N LYS A 62 -27.90 2.23 5.84
CA LYS A 62 -27.96 0.77 5.98
C LYS A 62 -28.58 0.51 7.33
N LYS A 63 -29.74 -0.17 7.35
CA LYS A 63 -30.45 -0.56 8.57
C LYS A 63 -29.37 -1.09 9.51
N HIS A 64 -29.12 -0.40 10.63
CA HIS A 64 -28.21 -0.95 11.62
C HIS A 64 -28.80 -2.31 11.96
N GLU A 65 -28.02 -3.38 11.76
CA GLU A 65 -28.38 -4.68 12.30
C GLU A 65 -28.47 -4.46 13.80
N TYR A 66 -29.71 -4.44 14.31
CA TYR A 66 -29.94 -4.64 15.73
C TYR A 66 -29.38 -6.03 15.98
N PRO A 67 -28.25 -6.16 16.71
CA PRO A 67 -27.43 -7.37 16.62
C PRO A 67 -28.05 -8.56 17.38
N TRP A 68 -29.11 -8.28 18.12
CA TRP A 68 -29.91 -9.23 18.86
C TRP A 68 -30.88 -9.95 17.92
N PRO A 69 -30.93 -11.29 17.91
CA PRO A 69 -32.02 -12.02 17.29
C PRO A 69 -33.35 -11.63 17.97
N GLU A 70 -34.48 -11.81 17.27
CA GLU A 70 -35.81 -11.47 17.79
C GLU A 70 -36.19 -12.28 19.04
N ASP A 71 -35.56 -13.43 19.25
CA ASP A 71 -35.64 -14.25 20.47
C ASP A 71 -34.22 -14.70 20.89
N PRO A 72 -33.57 -14.03 21.87
CA PRO A 72 -32.24 -14.38 22.32
C PRO A 72 -32.26 -15.57 23.29
N ASP A 73 -31.77 -16.73 22.84
CA ASP A 73 -31.59 -17.91 23.69
C ASP A 73 -30.73 -17.58 24.92
N LEU A 74 -31.36 -17.62 26.09
CA LEU A 74 -30.74 -17.35 27.39
C LEU A 74 -29.71 -18.43 27.79
N ASN A 75 -29.71 -19.60 27.12
CA ASN A 75 -28.90 -20.77 27.40
C ASN A 75 -28.03 -21.20 26.20
N VAL A 76 -27.35 -20.25 25.55
CA VAL A 76 -26.34 -20.55 24.50
C VAL A 76 -25.32 -21.57 25.03
N LYS A 77 -25.42 -22.82 24.56
CA LYS A 77 -24.48 -23.90 24.89
C LYS A 77 -23.08 -23.51 24.45
N GLY A 78 -22.16 -23.41 25.41
CA GLY A 78 -20.78 -22.94 25.19
C GLY A 78 -20.52 -21.48 25.59
N GLY A 79 -21.51 -20.74 26.10
CA GLY A 79 -21.32 -19.50 26.86
C GLY A 79 -20.77 -18.27 26.11
N VAL A 80 -20.35 -18.44 24.86
CA VAL A 80 -19.94 -17.37 23.94
C VAL A 80 -21.12 -16.99 23.06
N LEU A 81 -21.48 -15.70 23.04
CA LEU A 81 -22.49 -15.14 22.14
C LEU A 81 -21.91 -15.03 20.71
N SER A 82 -21.69 -16.18 20.07
CA SER A 82 -21.01 -16.34 18.78
C SER A 82 -21.72 -15.66 17.59
N HIS A 83 -22.99 -15.27 17.78
CA HIS A 83 -23.73 -14.43 16.84
C HIS A 83 -23.34 -12.94 16.93
N LEU A 84 -22.94 -12.45 18.11
CA LEU A 84 -22.52 -11.07 18.34
C LEU A 84 -21.03 -10.83 18.03
N SER A 85 -20.16 -11.82 18.29
CA SER A 85 -18.73 -11.62 18.03
C SER A 85 -18.43 -11.63 16.52
N PRO A 86 -17.69 -10.63 16.00
CA PRO A 86 -17.20 -10.66 14.63
C PRO A 86 -16.10 -11.73 14.44
N PHE A 87 -15.52 -12.24 15.52
CA PHE A 87 -14.46 -13.25 15.51
C PHE A 87 -15.03 -14.67 15.41
N LYS A 88 -15.46 -15.03 14.20
CA LYS A 88 -16.03 -16.36 13.92
C LYS A 88 -14.91 -17.40 13.72
N PRO A 89 -15.17 -18.71 13.92
CA PRO A 89 -14.24 -19.76 13.52
C PRO A 89 -13.86 -19.62 12.05
N LEU A 90 -12.60 -19.93 11.71
CA LEU A 90 -12.14 -19.89 10.32
C LEU A 90 -12.90 -20.95 9.49
N LYS A 91 -13.40 -20.55 8.33
CA LYS A 91 -14.09 -21.45 7.39
C LYS A 91 -13.16 -22.48 6.74
N GLU A 92 -11.89 -22.12 6.60
CA GLU A 92 -10.83 -22.92 6.00
C GLU A 92 -9.73 -23.13 7.05
N LYS A 93 -9.09 -24.31 7.03
CA LYS A 93 -7.89 -24.53 7.84
C LYS A 93 -6.77 -23.60 7.37
N GLN A 94 -6.02 -23.01 8.30
CA GLN A 94 -4.85 -22.21 7.96
C GLN A 94 -3.84 -23.05 7.17
N LYS A 95 -3.22 -22.43 6.17
CA LYS A 95 -2.19 -23.11 5.37
C LYS A 95 -0.97 -23.37 6.26
N PRO A 96 -0.31 -24.55 6.16
CA PRO A 96 0.95 -24.77 6.84
C PRO A 96 1.99 -23.75 6.34
N VAL A 97 2.73 -23.16 7.27
CA VAL A 97 3.82 -22.21 6.99
C VAL A 97 5.09 -22.79 7.60
N THR A 98 6.09 -23.04 6.77
CA THR A 98 7.42 -23.52 7.18
C THR A 98 8.34 -22.32 7.39
N LEU A 99 9.03 -22.26 8.53
CA LEU A 99 10.05 -21.26 8.80
C LEU A 99 11.39 -21.63 8.13
N ASP A 100 12.22 -20.62 7.83
CA ASP A 100 13.46 -20.85 7.06
C ASP A 100 14.42 -21.88 7.69
N PHE A 101 14.44 -21.96 9.03
CA PHE A 101 15.29 -22.90 9.76
C PHE A 101 14.70 -24.32 9.88
N GLU A 102 13.43 -24.51 9.50
CA GLU A 102 12.74 -25.81 9.48
C GLU A 102 12.91 -26.52 8.12
N LYS A 103 13.44 -25.85 7.10
CA LYS A 103 13.71 -26.43 5.76
C LYS A 103 14.46 -27.78 5.80
N PRO A 104 15.51 -27.99 6.63
CA PRO A 104 16.16 -29.30 6.74
C PRO A 104 15.25 -30.42 7.26
N LEU A 105 14.23 -30.09 8.06
CA LEU A 105 13.22 -31.06 8.50
C LEU A 105 12.22 -31.39 7.39
N MET A 106 11.89 -30.43 6.52
CA MET A 106 11.07 -30.71 5.33
C MET A 106 11.75 -31.67 4.37
N ASP A 107 13.07 -31.59 4.21
CA ASP A 107 13.83 -32.55 3.39
C ASP A 107 13.81 -33.97 3.98
N LEU A 108 13.81 -34.11 5.31
CA LEU A 108 13.62 -35.39 6.00
C LEU A 108 12.18 -35.91 5.85
N GLN A 109 11.19 -35.05 6.05
CA GLN A 109 9.77 -35.40 5.88
C GLN A 109 9.47 -35.82 4.43
N LYS A 110 10.03 -35.12 3.44
CA LYS A 110 9.91 -35.49 2.03
C LYS A 110 10.53 -36.87 1.76
N LYS A 111 11.71 -37.17 2.31
CA LYS A 111 12.32 -38.52 2.20
C LYS A 111 11.43 -39.61 2.81
N ILE A 112 10.78 -39.35 3.95
CA ILE A 112 9.80 -40.29 4.54
C ILE A 112 8.64 -40.53 3.56
N ILE A 113 8.07 -39.47 3.00
CA ILE A 113 6.97 -39.57 2.01
C ILE A 113 7.41 -40.30 0.73
N ASP A 114 8.60 -40.00 0.21
CA ASP A 114 9.14 -40.62 -1.00
C ASP A 114 9.40 -42.13 -0.76
N VAL A 115 9.89 -42.54 0.42
CA VAL A 115 10.07 -43.95 0.80
C VAL A 115 8.72 -44.65 1.02
N GLN A 116 7.75 -44.01 1.69
CA GLN A 116 6.38 -44.53 1.82
C GLN A 116 5.72 -44.73 0.45
N LYS A 117 5.93 -43.81 -0.50
CA LYS A 117 5.44 -43.92 -1.88
C LYS A 117 6.11 -45.08 -2.62
N MET A 118 7.44 -45.23 -2.51
CA MET A 118 8.16 -46.38 -3.09
C MET A 118 7.73 -47.72 -2.50
N ALA A 119 7.44 -47.80 -1.20
CA ALA A 119 6.88 -49.00 -0.56
C ALA A 119 5.55 -49.40 -1.19
N ASN A 120 4.63 -48.44 -1.32
CA ASN A 120 3.32 -48.65 -1.93
C ASN A 120 3.38 -49.00 -3.43
N GLU A 121 4.36 -48.46 -4.17
CA GLU A 121 4.52 -48.71 -5.61
C GLU A 121 5.24 -50.03 -5.94
N THR A 122 6.18 -50.46 -5.09
CA THR A 122 6.98 -51.68 -5.33
C THR A 122 6.49 -52.91 -4.57
N GLY A 123 5.64 -52.74 -3.56
CA GLY A 123 5.20 -53.82 -2.67
C GLY A 123 6.30 -54.38 -1.77
N LEU A 124 7.46 -53.72 -1.70
CA LEU A 124 8.58 -54.09 -0.83
C LEU A 124 8.41 -53.48 0.56
N ASP A 125 8.77 -54.25 1.60
CA ASP A 125 8.72 -53.78 2.97
C ASP A 125 9.90 -52.85 3.28
N PHE A 126 9.58 -51.59 3.57
CA PHE A 126 10.52 -50.57 4.02
C PHE A 126 10.21 -50.07 5.45
N SER A 127 9.40 -50.82 6.24
CA SER A 127 8.92 -50.39 7.56
C SER A 127 10.05 -49.98 8.51
N ASP A 128 11.11 -50.78 8.61
CA ASP A 128 12.30 -50.45 9.43
C ASP A 128 12.99 -49.16 9.01
N GLN A 129 13.02 -48.88 7.70
CA GLN A 129 13.65 -47.68 7.15
C GLN A 129 12.77 -46.44 7.40
N ILE A 130 11.46 -46.58 7.28
CA ILE A 130 10.47 -45.55 7.62
C ILE A 130 10.59 -45.22 9.12
N ILE A 131 10.55 -46.22 10.01
CA ILE A 131 10.71 -46.06 11.46
C ILE A 131 12.07 -45.42 11.79
N SER A 132 13.16 -45.81 11.10
CA SER A 132 14.47 -45.18 11.29
C SER A 132 14.48 -43.69 10.89
N LEU A 133 13.82 -43.33 9.78
CA LEU A 133 13.72 -41.95 9.31
C LEU A 133 12.78 -41.11 10.20
N GLU A 134 11.66 -41.67 10.66
CA GLU A 134 10.73 -41.03 11.59
C GLU A 134 11.40 -40.73 12.93
N ASN A 135 12.15 -41.69 13.50
CA ASN A 135 12.93 -41.46 14.72
C ASN A 135 14.01 -40.39 14.52
N LYS A 136 14.71 -40.39 13.37
CA LYS A 136 15.68 -39.32 13.02
C LYS A 136 15.00 -37.96 12.87
N TYR A 137 13.81 -37.90 12.28
CA TYR A 137 13.01 -36.69 12.14
C TYR A 137 12.58 -36.16 13.51
N LEU A 138 12.04 -37.00 14.39
CA LEU A 138 11.63 -36.62 15.75
C LEU A 138 12.81 -36.14 16.60
N GLN A 139 13.98 -36.80 16.49
CA GLN A 139 15.19 -36.37 17.18
C GLN A 139 15.68 -35.02 16.65
N ALA A 140 15.79 -34.86 15.32
CA ALA A 140 16.19 -33.59 14.70
C ALA A 140 15.21 -32.43 15.00
N LEU A 141 13.91 -32.72 15.06
CA LEU A 141 12.86 -31.79 15.48
C LEU A 141 13.11 -31.34 16.93
N LYS A 142 13.31 -32.28 17.85
CA LYS A 142 13.59 -31.99 19.27
C LYS A 142 14.89 -31.19 19.44
N ASP A 143 15.95 -31.56 18.75
CA ASP A 143 17.25 -30.88 18.82
C ASP A 143 17.17 -29.44 18.26
N LEU A 144 16.37 -29.22 17.20
CA LEU A 144 16.15 -27.90 16.61
C LEU A 144 15.40 -26.96 17.56
N TYR A 145 14.26 -27.40 18.11
CA TYR A 145 13.44 -26.55 18.99
C TYR A 145 14.05 -26.37 20.39
N THR A 146 14.93 -27.27 20.86
CA THR A 146 15.67 -27.05 22.12
C THR A 146 16.79 -26.01 21.99
N HIS A 147 17.43 -25.90 20.82
CA HIS A 147 18.60 -25.03 20.59
C HIS A 147 18.29 -23.77 19.75
N LEU A 148 17.06 -23.26 19.84
CA LEU A 148 16.63 -22.07 19.10
C LEU A 148 17.42 -20.81 19.50
N THR A 149 18.04 -20.18 18.51
CA THR A 149 18.63 -18.84 18.63
C THR A 149 17.55 -17.76 18.87
N PRO A 150 17.90 -16.60 19.45
CA PRO A 150 16.94 -15.53 19.70
C PRO A 150 16.15 -15.08 18.46
N ILE A 151 16.78 -15.04 17.28
CA ILE A 151 16.09 -14.64 16.05
C ILE A 151 15.13 -15.72 15.52
N GLN A 152 15.43 -17.01 15.75
CA GLN A 152 14.50 -18.09 15.43
C GLN A 152 13.26 -18.04 16.34
N ARG A 153 13.43 -17.72 17.63
CA ARG A 153 12.31 -17.47 18.55
C ARG A 153 11.48 -16.24 18.13
N VAL A 154 12.11 -15.15 17.67
CA VAL A 154 11.38 -14.01 17.05
C VAL A 154 10.53 -14.46 15.86
N ASN A 155 11.05 -15.33 15.00
CA ASN A 155 10.29 -15.85 13.85
C ASN A 155 9.11 -16.74 14.28
N ILE A 156 9.23 -17.50 15.37
CA ILE A 156 8.13 -18.29 15.96
C ILE A 156 7.10 -17.38 16.66
N ALA A 157 7.52 -16.29 17.31
CA ALA A 157 6.63 -15.25 17.86
C ALA A 157 5.87 -14.49 16.77
N ARG A 158 6.46 -14.34 15.59
CA ARG A 158 5.86 -13.72 14.39
C ARG A 158 5.15 -14.72 13.46
N HIS A 159 5.00 -15.99 13.87
CA HIS A 159 4.44 -17.03 13.00
C HIS A 159 3.00 -16.67 12.55
N PRO A 160 2.64 -16.74 11.25
CA PRO A 160 1.32 -16.32 10.78
C PRO A 160 0.13 -17.08 11.38
N ASN A 161 0.35 -18.31 11.84
CA ASN A 161 -0.66 -19.14 12.49
C ASN A 161 -0.51 -19.16 14.01
N ARG A 162 0.31 -18.27 14.60
CA ARG A 162 0.38 -18.14 16.06
C ARG A 162 -1.01 -17.77 16.60
N PRO A 163 -1.51 -18.47 17.64
CA PRO A 163 -2.83 -18.18 18.18
C PRO A 163 -2.92 -16.72 18.63
N THR A 164 -4.08 -16.09 18.42
CA THR A 164 -4.31 -14.69 18.80
C THR A 164 -5.01 -14.60 20.17
N PHE A 165 -5.10 -13.40 20.75
CA PHE A 165 -5.74 -13.17 22.05
C PHE A 165 -7.13 -13.84 22.17
N LEU A 166 -8.01 -13.62 21.20
CA LEU A 166 -9.35 -14.23 21.20
C LEU A 166 -9.32 -15.76 21.04
N ASP A 167 -8.33 -16.33 20.32
CA ASP A 167 -8.19 -17.79 20.23
C ASP A 167 -7.83 -18.38 21.61
N HIS A 168 -7.01 -17.71 22.41
CA HIS A 168 -6.74 -18.15 23.79
C HIS A 168 -7.95 -17.92 24.72
N VAL A 169 -8.56 -16.73 24.70
CA VAL A 169 -9.70 -16.39 25.58
C VAL A 169 -10.86 -17.36 25.40
N PHE A 170 -11.22 -17.72 24.15
CA PHE A 170 -12.30 -18.68 23.90
C PHE A 170 -11.93 -20.13 24.26
N ASN A 171 -10.65 -20.47 24.38
CA ASN A 171 -10.20 -21.80 24.82
C ASN A 171 -10.04 -21.93 26.35
N ILE A 172 -9.93 -20.82 27.09
CA ILE A 172 -9.74 -20.84 28.56
C ILE A 172 -10.99 -20.43 29.36
N THR A 173 -11.92 -19.68 28.76
CA THR A 173 -13.10 -19.16 29.46
C THR A 173 -14.37 -19.97 29.19
N GLU A 174 -15.23 -20.09 30.21
CA GLU A 174 -16.56 -20.74 30.05
C GLU A 174 -17.60 -19.79 29.44
N LYS A 175 -17.43 -18.48 29.65
CA LYS A 175 -18.25 -17.39 29.12
C LYS A 175 -17.32 -16.21 28.84
N PHE A 176 -17.53 -15.51 27.73
CA PHE A 176 -16.83 -14.27 27.41
C PHE A 176 -17.77 -13.25 26.76
N VAL A 177 -17.69 -12.00 27.23
CA VAL A 177 -18.46 -10.86 26.72
C VAL A 177 -17.48 -9.75 26.35
N GLU A 178 -17.34 -9.50 25.04
CA GLU A 178 -16.51 -8.42 24.48
C GLU A 178 -17.12 -7.05 24.83
N LEU A 179 -16.26 -6.11 25.23
CA LEU A 179 -16.61 -4.74 25.62
C LEU A 179 -15.88 -3.75 24.70
N HIS A 180 -16.63 -2.79 24.17
CA HIS A 180 -16.21 -1.94 23.05
C HIS A 180 -16.14 -0.45 23.39
N GLY A 181 -15.26 0.27 22.69
CA GLY A 181 -15.12 1.72 22.64
C GLY A 181 -14.23 2.33 23.72
N ASP A 182 -13.74 3.54 23.48
CA ASP A 182 -13.04 4.38 24.46
C ASP A 182 -13.96 5.43 25.15
N ARG A 183 -15.17 5.64 24.62
CA ARG A 183 -16.13 6.73 24.94
C ARG A 183 -15.71 8.13 24.44
N ALA A 184 -14.65 8.24 23.65
CA ALA A 184 -14.24 9.46 22.95
C ALA A 184 -14.44 9.39 21.41
N GLY A 185 -14.99 8.29 20.90
CA GLY A 185 -15.56 8.22 19.54
C GLY A 185 -15.01 7.10 18.65
N TYR A 186 -14.10 6.26 19.15
CA TYR A 186 -13.52 5.16 18.38
C TYR A 186 -13.44 3.87 19.20
N ASP A 187 -13.69 2.74 18.54
CA ASP A 187 -13.41 1.42 19.09
C ASP A 187 -12.22 0.84 18.34
N ASP A 188 -11.04 0.91 18.96
CA ASP A 188 -9.81 0.46 18.32
C ASP A 188 -9.81 -1.06 18.16
N PRO A 189 -9.78 -1.59 16.93
CA PRO A 189 -9.83 -3.02 16.69
C PRO A 189 -8.55 -3.75 17.14
N ALA A 190 -7.40 -3.07 17.27
CA ALA A 190 -6.14 -3.70 17.66
C ALA A 190 -6.07 -4.11 19.15
N ILE A 191 -6.91 -3.52 20.00
CA ILE A 191 -7.11 -3.94 21.39
C ILE A 191 -8.50 -4.56 21.52
N VAL A 192 -8.60 -5.74 22.12
CA VAL A 192 -9.89 -6.32 22.53
C VAL A 192 -9.94 -6.38 24.04
N THR A 193 -11.13 -6.13 24.60
CA THR A 193 -11.36 -6.15 26.05
C THR A 193 -12.69 -6.85 26.35
N GLY A 194 -12.83 -7.47 27.52
CA GLY A 194 -14.10 -8.11 27.89
C GLY A 194 -14.07 -8.78 29.26
N LEU A 195 -15.25 -9.13 29.75
CA LEU A 195 -15.39 -9.95 30.96
C LEU A 195 -15.45 -11.41 30.57
N GLY A 196 -14.67 -12.25 31.27
CA GLY A 196 -14.69 -13.69 31.09
C GLY A 196 -14.66 -14.43 32.42
N THR A 197 -15.08 -15.70 32.41
CA THR A 197 -15.06 -16.56 33.60
C THR A 197 -14.11 -17.73 33.36
N ILE A 198 -13.26 -18.04 34.34
CA ILE A 198 -12.42 -19.24 34.40
C ILE A 198 -12.73 -19.95 35.72
N ASN A 199 -13.16 -21.22 35.65
CA ASN A 199 -13.46 -22.07 36.80
C ASN A 199 -14.36 -21.38 37.86
N GLY A 200 -15.35 -20.61 37.37
CA GLY A 200 -16.31 -19.86 38.20
C GLY A 200 -15.82 -18.52 38.76
N ARG A 201 -14.56 -18.13 38.54
CA ARG A 201 -14.03 -16.80 38.89
C ARG A 201 -14.07 -15.85 37.70
N SER A 202 -14.52 -14.61 37.92
CA SER A 202 -14.65 -13.60 36.85
C SER A 202 -13.44 -12.68 36.75
N TYR A 203 -12.99 -12.42 35.54
CA TYR A 203 -11.79 -11.65 35.21
C TYR A 203 -12.09 -10.58 34.14
N MET A 204 -11.39 -9.45 34.23
CA MET A 204 -11.31 -8.50 33.13
C MET A 204 -10.14 -8.88 32.21
N PHE A 205 -10.46 -9.37 31.02
CA PHE A 205 -9.49 -9.66 29.97
C PHE A 205 -9.27 -8.45 29.09
N MET A 206 -8.02 -8.22 28.71
CA MET A 206 -7.67 -7.27 27.66
C MET A 206 -6.42 -7.73 26.91
N GLY A 207 -6.32 -7.43 25.62
CA GLY A 207 -5.15 -7.86 24.88
C GLY A 207 -5.04 -7.26 23.49
N HIS A 208 -3.85 -7.40 22.93
CA HIS A 208 -3.59 -7.10 21.54
C HIS A 208 -4.18 -8.20 20.66
N GLN A 209 -5.00 -7.82 19.70
CA GLN A 209 -5.65 -8.73 18.78
C GLN A 209 -5.04 -8.57 17.39
N LYS A 210 -4.14 -9.47 17.00
CA LYS A 210 -3.74 -9.63 15.58
C LYS A 210 -4.86 -10.32 14.78
N GLY A 211 -4.71 -10.41 13.46
CA GLY A 211 -5.62 -11.15 12.59
C GLY A 211 -5.06 -12.52 12.19
N ARG A 212 -5.93 -13.51 12.00
CA ARG A 212 -5.53 -14.88 11.58
C ARG A 212 -5.31 -15.03 10.07
N ASN A 213 -5.55 -13.95 9.32
CA ASN A 213 -5.37 -13.83 7.87
C ASN A 213 -5.12 -12.36 7.50
N THR A 214 -4.70 -12.08 6.25
CA THR A 214 -4.37 -10.72 5.79
C THR A 214 -5.51 -9.71 5.96
N LYS A 215 -6.76 -10.12 5.73
CA LYS A 215 -7.92 -9.23 5.83
C LYS A 215 -8.21 -8.84 7.28
N GLU A 216 -8.19 -9.83 8.19
CA GLU A 216 -8.30 -9.59 9.63
C GLU A 216 -7.12 -8.73 10.14
N ASN A 217 -5.89 -8.97 9.65
CA ASN A 217 -4.72 -8.20 10.05
C ASN A 217 -4.82 -6.72 9.67
N ILE A 218 -5.24 -6.41 8.45
CA ILE A 218 -5.49 -5.01 8.03
C ILE A 218 -6.60 -4.40 8.89
N GLN A 219 -7.70 -5.11 9.14
CA GLN A 219 -8.79 -4.61 9.99
C GLN A 219 -8.35 -4.35 11.44
N ARG A 220 -7.43 -5.16 11.96
CA ARG A 220 -6.93 -5.10 13.34
C ARG A 220 -5.62 -4.31 13.48
N ASN A 221 -5.22 -3.53 12.47
CA ASN A 221 -3.94 -2.79 12.41
C ASN A 221 -2.71 -3.65 12.77
N PHE A 222 -2.71 -4.94 12.41
CA PHE A 222 -1.68 -5.93 12.77
C PHE A 222 -1.40 -6.03 14.28
N GLY A 223 -2.40 -5.74 15.13
CA GLY A 223 -2.25 -5.70 16.58
C GLY A 223 -1.49 -4.46 17.10
N MET A 224 -1.34 -3.41 16.28
CA MET A 224 -0.74 -2.12 16.67
C MET A 224 -1.84 -1.14 17.13
N PRO A 225 -1.95 -0.79 18.42
CA PRO A 225 -2.98 0.12 18.90
C PRO A 225 -2.69 1.58 18.57
N THR A 226 -3.76 2.30 18.25
CA THR A 226 -3.83 3.77 18.28
C THR A 226 -4.06 4.27 19.72
N PRO A 227 -4.04 5.58 20.00
CA PRO A 227 -4.25 6.10 21.36
C PRO A 227 -5.62 5.70 21.95
N HIS A 228 -6.61 5.53 21.09
CA HIS A 228 -7.96 5.06 21.46
C HIS A 228 -7.95 3.62 22.02
N GLY A 229 -7.06 2.75 21.54
CA GLY A 229 -6.92 1.38 22.06
C GLY A 229 -6.42 1.37 23.50
N TYR A 230 -5.43 2.21 23.81
CA TYR A 230 -4.92 2.37 25.17
C TYR A 230 -5.96 3.03 26.09
N ARG A 231 -6.69 4.05 25.62
CA ARG A 231 -7.80 4.69 26.36
C ARG A 231 -8.97 3.72 26.62
N LYS A 232 -9.28 2.82 25.68
CA LYS A 232 -10.23 1.71 25.90
C LYS A 232 -9.74 0.76 26.99
N ALA A 233 -8.47 0.31 26.92
CA ALA A 233 -7.89 -0.55 27.95
C ALA A 233 -7.94 0.10 29.34
N LEU A 234 -7.53 1.37 29.44
CA LEU A 234 -7.61 2.19 30.65
C LEU A 234 -9.03 2.24 31.23
N ARG A 235 -10.03 2.50 30.39
CA ARG A 235 -11.44 2.53 30.79
C ARG A 235 -11.89 1.19 31.39
N MET A 236 -11.44 0.07 30.82
CA MET A 236 -11.71 -1.26 31.36
C MET A 236 -10.94 -1.57 32.63
N MET A 237 -9.70 -1.10 32.77
CA MET A 237 -8.93 -1.19 34.02
C MET A 237 -9.64 -0.45 35.17
N TYR A 238 -10.20 0.74 34.92
CA TYR A 238 -11.01 1.46 35.93
C TYR A 238 -12.28 0.70 36.31
N TYR A 239 -13.00 0.09 35.37
CA TYR A 239 -14.16 -0.75 35.71
C TYR A 239 -13.76 -2.00 36.49
N ALA A 240 -12.65 -2.63 36.13
CA ALA A 240 -12.13 -3.79 36.86
C ALA A 240 -11.77 -3.42 38.31
N ASP A 241 -11.08 -2.30 38.52
CA ASP A 241 -10.75 -1.79 39.85
C ASP A 241 -11.99 -1.44 40.68
N HIS A 242 -12.95 -0.74 40.08
CA HIS A 242 -14.20 -0.35 40.74
C HIS A 242 -15.07 -1.56 41.16
N HIS A 243 -15.11 -2.60 40.34
CA HIS A 243 -15.93 -3.79 40.61
C HIS A 243 -15.15 -4.96 41.25
N GLY A 244 -13.86 -4.79 41.53
CA GLY A 244 -13.03 -5.82 42.16
C GLY A 244 -12.65 -7.00 41.25
N PHE A 245 -12.74 -6.86 39.92
CA PHE A 245 -12.33 -7.91 38.99
C PHE A 245 -10.80 -7.94 38.83
N PRO A 246 -10.13 -9.08 39.07
CA PRO A 246 -8.73 -9.26 38.68
C PRO A 246 -8.53 -9.06 37.17
N ILE A 247 -7.38 -8.51 36.79
CA ILE A 247 -7.07 -8.13 35.41
C ILE A 247 -6.08 -9.12 34.80
N ILE A 248 -6.37 -9.61 33.60
CA ILE A 248 -5.46 -10.44 32.81
C ILE A 248 -5.20 -9.75 31.47
N THR A 249 -3.94 -9.41 31.20
CA THR A 249 -3.54 -8.73 29.96
C THR A 249 -2.72 -9.65 29.05
N PHE A 250 -2.98 -9.59 27.74
CA PHE A 250 -2.28 -10.38 26.72
C PHE A 250 -1.51 -9.47 25.76
N ILE A 251 -0.21 -9.73 25.65
CA ILE A 251 0.74 -8.90 24.90
C ILE A 251 1.16 -9.65 23.62
N ASP A 252 0.70 -9.12 22.48
CA ASP A 252 1.10 -9.54 21.14
C ASP A 252 1.02 -8.37 20.14
N THR A 253 2.01 -7.51 20.17
CA THR A 253 2.12 -6.33 19.29
C THR A 253 3.56 -6.10 18.86
N PRO A 254 3.81 -5.73 17.58
CA PRO A 254 5.13 -5.29 17.16
C PRO A 254 5.47 -3.89 17.71
N GLY A 255 4.46 -3.11 18.13
CA GLY A 255 4.57 -1.78 18.72
C GLY A 255 3.26 -1.00 18.68
N ALA A 256 3.23 0.18 19.32
CA ALA A 256 2.13 1.13 19.15
C ALA A 256 2.07 1.62 17.68
N TYR A 257 0.88 1.94 17.18
CA TYR A 257 0.73 2.41 15.80
C TYR A 257 1.39 3.79 15.64
N ALA A 258 2.34 3.88 14.71
CA ALA A 258 3.21 5.03 14.52
C ALA A 258 2.84 5.80 13.25
N ASP A 259 1.66 6.41 13.25
CA ASP A 259 1.19 7.32 12.20
C ASP A 259 0.99 8.75 12.71
N LEU A 260 0.93 9.72 11.79
CA LEU A 260 0.77 11.13 12.11
C LEU A 260 -0.47 11.38 12.99
N LYS A 261 -1.57 10.68 12.72
CA LYS A 261 -2.83 10.87 13.45
C LYS A 261 -2.76 10.34 14.88
N SER A 262 -2.05 9.24 15.13
CA SER A 262 -1.82 8.75 16.50
C SER A 262 -0.97 9.73 17.31
N GLU A 263 0.03 10.36 16.71
CA GLU A 263 0.82 11.41 17.36
C GLU A 263 -0.03 12.66 17.65
N GLU A 264 -0.80 13.17 16.67
CA GLU A 264 -1.76 14.28 16.86
C GLU A 264 -2.79 13.99 17.98
N LEU A 265 -3.22 12.74 18.11
CA LEU A 265 -4.17 12.29 19.13
C LEU A 265 -3.50 11.87 20.46
N GLY A 266 -2.18 12.04 20.61
CA GLY A 266 -1.46 11.83 21.86
C GLY A 266 -1.12 10.37 22.19
N GLN A 267 -0.49 9.63 21.28
CA GLN A 267 -0.02 8.25 21.51
C GLN A 267 0.86 8.12 22.76
N GLY A 268 1.84 9.01 22.92
CA GLY A 268 2.68 9.05 24.13
C GLY A 268 1.92 9.36 25.42
N GLU A 269 0.89 10.21 25.36
CA GLU A 269 0.00 10.52 26.49
C GLU A 269 -0.81 9.29 26.92
N ALA A 270 -1.48 8.64 25.97
CA ALA A 270 -2.32 7.49 26.24
C ALA A 270 -1.51 6.32 26.83
N ILE A 271 -0.31 6.06 26.31
CA ILE A 271 0.62 5.08 26.88
C ILE A 271 1.03 5.50 28.31
N ALA A 272 1.51 6.73 28.51
CA ALA A 272 1.98 7.19 29.82
C ALA A 272 0.87 7.20 30.89
N HIS A 273 -0.36 7.54 30.50
CA HIS A 273 -1.52 7.53 31.40
C HIS A 273 -1.87 6.10 31.83
N ASN A 274 -1.82 5.12 30.92
CA ASN A 274 -1.99 3.72 31.28
C ASN A 274 -0.92 3.26 32.27
N LEU A 275 0.36 3.50 31.98
CA LEU A 275 1.47 3.13 32.87
C LEU A 275 1.25 3.69 34.28
N ARG A 276 0.95 4.99 34.39
CA ARG A 276 0.66 5.67 35.66
C ARG A 276 -0.52 5.03 36.39
N THR A 277 -1.64 4.81 35.70
CA THR A 277 -2.85 4.26 36.32
C THR A 277 -2.64 2.82 36.78
N MET A 278 -1.95 1.97 36.01
CA MET A 278 -1.69 0.57 36.37
C MET A 278 -0.93 0.42 37.70
N PHE A 279 -0.11 1.38 38.13
CA PHE A 279 0.51 1.35 39.46
C PHE A 279 -0.49 1.55 40.61
N GLY A 280 -1.61 2.22 40.39
CA GLY A 280 -2.61 2.56 41.42
C GLY A 280 -3.79 1.58 41.57
N LEU A 281 -3.94 0.60 40.67
CA LEU A 281 -5.07 -0.34 40.68
C LEU A 281 -4.97 -1.31 41.87
N LYS A 282 -6.05 -1.41 42.65
CA LYS A 282 -6.18 -2.20 43.89
C LYS A 282 -6.41 -3.69 43.62
N VAL A 283 -6.88 -4.03 42.42
CA VAL A 283 -7.03 -5.40 41.95
C VAL A 283 -5.70 -6.02 41.49
N PRO A 284 -5.51 -7.34 41.61
CA PRO A 284 -4.31 -8.01 41.09
C PRO A 284 -4.31 -8.04 39.55
N ILE A 285 -3.12 -7.92 38.97
CA ILE A 285 -2.91 -7.86 37.52
C ILE A 285 -1.88 -8.91 37.11
N ILE A 286 -2.18 -9.69 36.08
CA ILE A 286 -1.23 -10.55 35.37
C ILE A 286 -1.10 -10.06 33.93
N SER A 287 0.12 -10.00 33.41
CA SER A 287 0.40 -9.80 31.99
C SER A 287 1.07 -11.03 31.39
N ILE A 288 0.66 -11.42 30.20
CA ILE A 288 1.18 -12.60 29.49
C ILE A 288 1.66 -12.16 28.11
N VAL A 289 2.98 -12.20 27.87
CA VAL A 289 3.53 -12.01 26.52
C VAL A 289 3.36 -13.31 25.75
N MET A 290 2.42 -13.30 24.83
CA MET A 290 2.03 -14.49 24.06
C MET A 290 2.66 -14.51 22.66
N GLY A 291 3.09 -13.37 22.13
CA GLY A 291 3.81 -13.28 20.85
C GLY A 291 4.92 -12.24 20.91
N GLU A 292 4.70 -11.09 20.29
CA GLU A 292 5.61 -9.96 20.38
C GLU A 292 5.23 -8.98 21.49
N GLY A 293 6.22 -8.53 22.25
CA GLY A 293 6.12 -7.42 23.18
C GLY A 293 6.88 -6.21 22.64
N GLY A 294 6.24 -5.45 21.75
CA GLY A 294 6.80 -4.27 21.13
C GLY A 294 6.80 -3.02 22.01
N SER A 295 7.94 -2.73 22.64
CA SER A 295 8.28 -1.41 23.21
C SER A 295 7.21 -0.86 24.19
N GLY A 296 7.08 0.47 24.24
CA GLY A 296 6.08 1.16 25.05
C GLY A 296 4.62 0.76 24.74
N GLY A 297 4.34 0.31 23.52
CA GLY A 297 3.01 -0.14 23.13
C GLY A 297 2.58 -1.43 23.84
N ALA A 298 3.50 -2.39 23.97
CA ALA A 298 3.30 -3.57 24.81
C ALA A 298 3.26 -3.21 26.31
N LEU A 299 4.15 -2.32 26.76
CA LEU A 299 4.24 -1.91 28.16
C LEU A 299 2.98 -1.17 28.65
N ALA A 300 2.25 -0.49 27.77
CA ALA A 300 1.00 0.23 28.07
C ALA A 300 -0.14 -0.64 28.62
N ILE A 301 -0.04 -1.98 28.54
CA ILE A 301 -0.90 -2.91 29.28
C ILE A 301 -0.08 -3.96 30.06
N GLY A 302 1.23 -3.71 30.28
CA GLY A 302 2.20 -4.64 30.86
C GLY A 302 2.64 -4.34 32.30
N CYS A 303 2.16 -3.25 32.91
CA CYS A 303 2.50 -2.87 34.29
C CYS A 303 1.75 -3.71 35.35
N ALA A 304 2.05 -5.01 35.39
CA ALA A 304 1.34 -6.00 36.20
C ALA A 304 2.11 -6.48 37.45
N ASN A 305 1.38 -7.11 38.38
CA ASN A 305 1.98 -7.79 39.53
C ASN A 305 2.89 -8.94 39.07
N LYS A 306 2.39 -9.79 38.16
CA LYS A 306 3.19 -10.82 37.47
C LYS A 306 3.22 -10.61 35.95
N LEU A 307 4.38 -10.83 35.35
CA LEU A 307 4.63 -10.80 33.91
C LEU A 307 5.15 -12.18 33.52
N LEU A 308 4.32 -12.93 32.81
CA LEU A 308 4.63 -14.24 32.28
C LEU A 308 4.90 -14.12 30.77
N MET A 309 5.66 -15.06 30.22
CA MET A 309 5.94 -15.12 28.78
C MET A 309 5.76 -16.54 28.27
N LEU A 310 5.13 -16.75 27.11
CA LEU A 310 5.26 -18.03 26.41
C LEU A 310 6.72 -18.25 26.00
N GLU A 311 7.17 -19.50 25.95
CA GLU A 311 8.59 -19.85 25.78
C GLU A 311 9.27 -19.21 24.56
N ASN A 312 8.56 -19.10 23.43
CA ASN A 312 9.05 -18.47 22.20
C ASN A 312 8.65 -17.00 22.06
N ALA A 313 7.89 -16.44 23.02
CA ALA A 313 7.55 -15.03 23.01
C ALA A 313 8.80 -14.15 23.25
N VAL A 314 8.74 -12.92 22.73
CA VAL A 314 9.84 -11.96 22.80
C VAL A 314 9.36 -10.61 23.31
N PHE A 315 10.14 -9.95 24.17
CA PHE A 315 9.79 -8.64 24.72
C PHE A 315 11.00 -7.70 24.63
N TYR A 316 10.82 -6.53 24.02
CA TYR A 316 11.94 -5.68 23.62
C TYR A 316 11.62 -4.18 23.65
N VAL A 317 12.64 -3.35 23.89
CA VAL A 317 12.52 -1.87 23.84
C VAL A 317 12.42 -1.34 22.41
N ALA A 318 13.05 -2.00 21.45
CA ALA A 318 13.00 -1.71 20.02
C ALA A 318 13.15 -3.04 19.25
N SER A 319 12.54 -3.16 18.07
CA SER A 319 12.63 -4.39 17.30
C SER A 319 14.09 -4.69 16.91
N PRO A 320 14.47 -5.98 16.75
CA PRO A 320 15.81 -6.34 16.30
C PRO A 320 16.23 -5.63 15.02
N GLU A 321 15.29 -5.41 14.09
CA GLU A 321 15.51 -4.70 12.84
C GLU A 321 15.82 -3.21 13.05
N ALA A 322 15.05 -2.53 13.90
CA ALA A 322 15.25 -1.11 14.21
C ALA A 322 16.56 -0.89 14.98
N CYS A 323 16.85 -1.74 15.97
CA CYS A 323 18.11 -1.73 16.70
C CYS A 323 19.31 -1.98 15.77
N ALA A 324 19.19 -2.91 14.83
CA ALA A 324 20.20 -3.19 13.81
C ALA A 324 20.44 -2.00 12.86
N ALA A 325 19.36 -1.36 12.40
CA ALA A 325 19.44 -0.17 11.56
C ALA A 325 20.11 1.03 12.28
N ILE A 326 19.87 1.21 13.58
CA ILE A 326 20.45 2.32 14.36
C ILE A 326 21.92 2.05 14.72
N LEU A 327 22.22 0.91 15.37
CA LEU A 327 23.54 0.65 15.95
C LEU A 327 24.55 0.10 14.93
N TRP A 328 24.10 -0.67 13.95
CA TRP A 328 24.96 -1.28 12.92
C TRP A 328 24.76 -0.69 11.52
N LYS A 329 23.89 0.32 11.35
CA LYS A 329 23.56 0.95 10.06
C LYS A 329 23.04 -0.03 9.00
N THR A 330 22.54 -1.20 9.41
CA THR A 330 22.00 -2.23 8.51
C THR A 330 21.01 -3.14 9.21
N ALA A 331 19.80 -3.29 8.65
CA ALA A 331 18.80 -4.21 9.17
C ALA A 331 19.25 -5.68 9.11
N LYS A 332 20.22 -6.02 8.23
CA LYS A 332 20.79 -7.38 8.12
C LYS A 332 21.50 -7.85 9.41
N ALA A 333 21.84 -6.93 10.33
CA ALA A 333 22.40 -7.27 11.63
C ALA A 333 21.33 -7.65 12.69
N SER A 334 20.06 -7.83 12.31
CA SER A 334 18.98 -8.17 13.26
C SER A 334 19.23 -9.43 14.11
N PRO A 335 19.89 -10.52 13.64
CA PRO A 335 20.21 -11.66 14.51
C PRO A 335 21.14 -11.25 15.67
N LYS A 336 22.20 -10.51 15.34
CA LYS A 336 23.17 -9.97 16.31
C LYS A 336 22.53 -8.96 17.26
N ALA A 337 21.57 -8.16 16.78
CA ALA A 337 20.81 -7.25 17.63
C ALA A 337 19.90 -8.02 18.61
N ALA A 338 19.19 -9.06 18.15
CA ALA A 338 18.33 -9.89 19.00
C ALA A 338 19.11 -10.57 20.15
N GLU A 339 20.30 -11.11 19.85
CA GLU A 339 21.22 -11.67 20.85
C GLU A 339 21.67 -10.63 21.89
N LYS A 340 22.09 -9.44 21.44
CA LYS A 340 22.59 -8.38 22.35
C LYS A 340 21.49 -7.73 23.18
N LEU A 341 20.25 -7.69 22.67
CA LEU A 341 19.09 -7.17 23.37
C LEU A 341 18.49 -8.15 24.41
N LYS A 342 18.86 -9.44 24.40
CA LYS A 342 18.41 -10.46 25.38
C LYS A 342 16.88 -10.56 25.51
N ILE A 343 16.20 -10.60 24.37
CA ILE A 343 14.74 -10.41 24.24
C ILE A 343 13.87 -11.65 24.54
N THR A 344 14.47 -12.81 24.81
CA THR A 344 13.76 -14.09 24.95
C THR A 344 13.22 -14.29 26.36
N ALA A 345 12.12 -15.04 26.50
CA ALA A 345 11.51 -15.36 27.80
C ALA A 345 12.52 -15.86 28.84
N GLN A 346 13.41 -16.78 28.47
CA GLN A 346 14.44 -17.35 29.35
C GLN A 346 15.43 -16.29 29.88
N GLU A 347 15.95 -15.42 29.00
CA GLU A 347 16.88 -14.36 29.41
C GLU A 347 16.19 -13.27 30.24
N LEU A 348 14.92 -12.95 29.95
CA LEU A 348 14.15 -11.97 30.71
C LEU A 348 13.70 -12.48 32.09
N CYS A 349 13.47 -13.79 32.24
CA CYS A 349 13.31 -14.43 33.56
C CYS A 349 14.63 -14.39 34.34
N ARG A 350 15.75 -14.69 33.70
CA ARG A 350 17.09 -14.62 34.31
C ARG A 350 17.47 -13.20 34.74
N LEU A 351 17.00 -12.18 34.03
CA LEU A 351 17.13 -10.75 34.38
C LEU A 351 16.07 -10.27 35.40
N GLN A 352 15.18 -11.14 35.86
CA GLN A 352 14.06 -10.85 36.77
C GLN A 352 13.10 -9.74 36.28
N ILE A 353 12.97 -9.60 34.96
CA ILE A 353 12.01 -8.71 34.29
C ILE A 353 10.66 -9.43 34.13
N ALA A 354 10.71 -10.68 33.68
CA ALA A 354 9.60 -11.62 33.71
C ALA A 354 9.70 -12.52 34.96
N ASP A 355 8.55 -12.97 35.48
CA ASP A 355 8.47 -13.79 36.69
C ASP A 355 8.36 -15.30 36.37
N GLY A 356 8.07 -15.65 35.12
CA GLY A 356 7.96 -17.05 34.69
C GLY A 356 7.81 -17.22 33.18
N SER A 357 8.19 -18.40 32.70
CA SER A 357 8.01 -18.84 31.31
C SER A 357 6.99 -19.97 31.26
N ILE A 358 5.98 -19.82 30.40
CA ILE A 358 4.94 -20.82 30.13
C ILE A 358 5.43 -21.67 28.95
N PRO A 359 5.46 -23.02 29.06
CA PRO A 359 5.98 -23.87 27.99
C PRO A 359 5.09 -23.82 26.74
N GLU A 360 5.69 -23.98 25.57
CA GLU A 360 4.98 -24.19 24.30
C GLU A 360 5.09 -25.68 23.87
N PRO A 361 4.15 -26.20 23.07
CA PRO A 361 4.27 -27.54 22.52
C PRO A 361 5.44 -27.60 21.52
N LEU A 362 5.94 -28.80 21.20
CA LEU A 362 7.00 -28.97 20.21
C LEU A 362 6.52 -28.45 18.84
N GLY A 363 7.25 -27.51 18.25
CA GLY A 363 6.79 -26.69 17.11
C GLY A 363 6.48 -25.23 17.48
N GLY A 364 6.16 -24.95 18.74
CA GLY A 364 5.65 -23.67 19.22
C GLY A 364 4.12 -23.61 19.27
N ALA A 365 3.57 -22.55 19.86
CA ALA A 365 2.15 -22.39 20.21
C ALA A 365 1.12 -22.67 19.10
N HIS A 366 1.52 -22.58 17.83
CA HIS A 366 0.66 -22.85 16.67
C HIS A 366 0.52 -24.34 16.34
N ALA A 367 1.38 -25.22 16.89
CA ALA A 367 1.30 -26.67 16.71
C ALA A 367 0.15 -27.27 17.52
N ASP A 368 -0.05 -26.81 18.76
CA ASP A 368 -1.24 -27.10 19.57
C ASP A 368 -1.74 -25.83 20.30
N PRO A 369 -2.64 -25.05 19.66
CA PRO A 369 -3.25 -23.88 20.25
C PRO A 369 -4.09 -24.18 21.50
N TYR A 370 -4.72 -25.35 21.56
CA TYR A 370 -5.60 -25.73 22.67
C TYR A 370 -4.78 -26.06 23.92
N TRP A 371 -3.77 -26.92 23.78
CA TRP A 371 -2.84 -27.24 24.87
C TRP A 371 -2.13 -25.99 25.40
N THR A 372 -1.65 -25.12 24.49
CA THR A 372 -1.02 -23.84 24.88
C THR A 372 -1.99 -22.97 25.69
N SER A 373 -3.27 -22.93 25.30
CA SER A 373 -4.31 -22.22 26.05
C SER A 373 -4.52 -22.82 27.45
N GLN A 374 -4.50 -24.15 27.60
CA GLN A 374 -4.61 -24.77 28.92
C GLN A 374 -3.38 -24.50 29.81
N GLN A 375 -2.15 -24.44 29.26
CA GLN A 375 -0.97 -24.02 30.01
C GLN A 375 -1.08 -22.56 30.48
N ILE A 376 -1.62 -21.67 29.63
CA ILE A 376 -1.95 -20.29 30.00
C ILE A 376 -2.98 -20.26 31.14
N LYS A 377 -4.04 -21.07 31.08
CA LYS A 377 -5.06 -21.18 32.15
C LYS A 377 -4.43 -21.57 33.48
N ILE A 378 -3.62 -22.64 33.51
CA ILE A 378 -2.91 -23.09 34.72
C ILE A 378 -2.05 -21.97 35.31
N ALA A 379 -1.22 -21.32 34.47
CA ALA A 379 -0.33 -20.26 34.92
C ALA A 379 -1.06 -18.99 35.43
N ILE A 380 -2.25 -18.70 34.88
CA ILE A 380 -3.17 -17.67 35.40
C ILE A 380 -3.69 -18.08 36.77
N GLU A 381 -4.17 -19.32 36.93
CA GLU A 381 -4.77 -19.81 38.17
C GLU A 381 -3.76 -19.82 39.33
N GLU A 382 -2.58 -20.43 39.14
CA GLU A 382 -1.49 -20.43 40.12
C GLU A 382 -1.09 -19.02 40.55
N SER A 383 -0.94 -18.12 39.57
CA SER A 383 -0.56 -16.73 39.82
C SER A 383 -1.65 -15.92 40.52
N MET A 384 -2.93 -16.16 40.18
CA MET A 384 -4.05 -15.51 40.86
C MET A 384 -4.28 -16.07 42.26
N ASP A 385 -4.07 -17.37 42.50
CA ASP A 385 -4.13 -17.99 43.83
C ASP A 385 -3.00 -17.52 44.77
N GLU A 386 -1.88 -17.05 44.22
CA GLU A 386 -0.86 -16.34 45.00
C GLU A 386 -1.28 -14.89 45.28
N LEU A 387 -1.65 -14.14 44.25
CA LEU A 387 -1.94 -12.71 44.35
C LEU A 387 -3.21 -12.40 45.16
N THR A 388 -4.23 -13.25 45.12
CA THR A 388 -5.49 -13.06 45.88
C THR A 388 -5.34 -13.33 47.38
N LYS A 389 -4.21 -13.87 47.85
CA LYS A 389 -3.89 -13.98 49.28
C LYS A 389 -3.33 -12.69 49.87
N MET A 390 -2.87 -11.76 49.03
CA MET A 390 -2.32 -10.48 49.45
C MET A 390 -3.44 -9.46 49.65
N ASP A 391 -3.29 -8.58 50.65
CA ASP A 391 -4.20 -7.44 50.79
C ASP A 391 -3.94 -6.35 49.72
N THR A 392 -4.79 -5.32 49.65
CA THR A 392 -4.65 -4.23 48.68
C THR A 392 -3.33 -3.46 48.82
N GLN A 393 -2.84 -3.22 50.04
CA GLN A 393 -1.57 -2.51 50.27
C GLN A 393 -0.38 -3.39 49.87
N GLU A 394 -0.46 -4.69 50.18
CA GLU A 394 0.53 -5.68 49.75
C GLU A 394 0.58 -5.82 48.22
N LEU A 395 -0.57 -5.86 47.53
CA LEU A 395 -0.66 -5.89 46.07
C LEU A 395 -0.02 -4.66 45.41
N LEU A 396 -0.31 -3.46 45.93
CA LEU A 396 0.27 -2.22 45.45
C LEU A 396 1.78 -2.17 45.71
N ARG A 397 2.22 -2.53 46.93
CA ARG A 397 3.63 -2.62 47.31
C ARG A 397 4.39 -3.65 46.47
N HIS A 398 3.81 -4.82 46.22
CA HIS A 398 4.37 -5.87 45.37
C HIS A 398 4.63 -5.34 43.96
N ARG A 399 3.63 -4.71 43.34
CA ARG A 399 3.75 -4.10 42.01
C ARG A 399 4.80 -2.99 42.00
N MET A 400 4.78 -2.07 42.98
CA MET A 400 5.76 -0.99 43.08
C MET A 400 7.20 -1.52 43.20
N LEU A 401 7.45 -2.46 44.12
CA LEU A 401 8.79 -3.02 44.35
C LEU A 401 9.30 -3.79 43.14
N LYS A 402 8.44 -4.56 42.46
CA LYS A 402 8.79 -5.27 41.23
C LYS A 402 9.39 -4.34 40.17
N PHE A 403 8.80 -3.17 39.94
CA PHE A 403 9.34 -2.22 38.97
C PHE A 403 10.50 -1.40 39.55
N ARG A 404 10.48 -1.08 40.85
CA ARG A 404 11.54 -0.27 41.49
C ARG A 404 12.91 -0.96 41.55
N LYS A 405 12.95 -2.30 41.54
CA LYS A 405 14.17 -3.13 41.44
C LYS A 405 14.75 -3.25 40.03
N LEU A 406 14.05 -2.80 38.98
CA LEU A 406 14.51 -2.97 37.60
C LEU A 406 15.56 -1.91 37.25
N GLY A 407 16.64 -2.38 36.61
CA GLY A 407 17.79 -1.57 36.22
C GLY A 407 19.02 -1.80 37.08
N GLY A 408 20.20 -1.75 36.45
CA GLY A 408 21.49 -1.80 37.12
C GLY A 408 22.28 -0.52 36.87
N PHE A 409 22.89 0.02 37.92
CA PHE A 409 23.74 1.20 37.88
C PHE A 409 24.91 1.01 38.86
N GLN A 410 25.99 1.76 38.66
CA GLN A 410 27.17 1.74 39.54
C GLN A 410 27.22 3.02 40.36
N GLU A 411 27.11 2.91 41.67
CA GLU A 411 27.25 4.02 42.60
C GLU A 411 28.70 4.50 42.70
N GLY A 412 28.89 5.78 43.06
CA GLY A 412 30.21 6.34 43.36
C GLY A 412 31.14 6.58 42.15
N VAL A 413 30.69 6.32 40.92
CA VAL A 413 31.44 6.71 39.71
C VAL A 413 31.41 8.24 39.57
N PRO A 414 32.56 8.94 39.50
CA PRO A 414 32.58 10.39 39.29
C PRO A 414 31.98 10.74 37.91
N ILE A 415 30.77 11.30 37.91
CA ILE A 415 30.15 11.84 36.70
C ILE A 415 30.70 13.25 36.50
N ASP A 416 31.36 13.50 35.36
CA ASP A 416 31.74 14.87 34.98
C ASP A 416 30.47 15.73 34.86
N PRO A 417 30.29 16.78 35.69
CA PRO A 417 29.11 17.64 35.63
C PRO A 417 28.99 18.36 34.28
N LYS A 418 30.10 18.50 33.55
CA LYS A 418 30.13 18.98 32.16
C LYS A 418 30.21 17.80 31.21
N ARG A 419 29.09 17.10 31.03
CA ARG A 419 28.93 16.15 29.93
C ARG A 419 29.30 16.87 28.62
N LYS A 420 30.46 16.53 28.03
CA LYS A 420 30.86 17.04 26.71
C LYS A 420 29.92 16.47 25.67
N VAL A 421 28.81 17.17 25.45
CA VAL A 421 27.82 16.85 24.44
C VAL A 421 28.44 17.17 23.08
N ASN A 422 29.22 16.22 22.56
CA ASN A 422 29.58 16.12 21.15
C ASN A 422 28.35 15.66 20.33
N MET A 423 27.19 16.28 20.57
CA MET A 423 26.34 16.56 19.43
C MET A 423 27.20 17.45 18.54
N LYS A 424 27.46 17.02 17.31
CA LYS A 424 27.60 18.03 16.25
C LYS A 424 26.45 19.01 16.49
N LYS A 425 26.74 20.31 16.61
CA LYS A 425 25.65 21.29 16.46
C LYS A 425 24.89 20.81 15.23
N LYS A 426 23.58 20.62 15.36
CA LYS A 426 22.75 20.54 14.16
C LYS A 426 23.16 21.81 13.43
N GLU A 427 23.82 21.65 12.29
CA GLU A 427 23.98 22.74 11.36
C GLU A 427 22.53 23.14 11.10
N GLU A 428 22.10 24.24 11.75
CA GLU A 428 21.09 25.08 11.14
C GLU A 428 21.52 25.17 9.68
N PRO A 429 20.63 24.90 8.71
CA PRO A 429 20.99 25.04 7.33
C PRO A 429 21.34 26.52 7.13
N ILE A 430 22.63 26.81 7.29
CA ILE A 430 23.32 27.87 6.59
C ILE A 430 22.99 27.51 5.15
N LEU A 431 21.96 28.18 4.63
CA LEU A 431 21.65 28.18 3.22
C LEU A 431 23.01 28.46 2.57
N PRO A 432 23.57 27.50 1.81
CA PRO A 432 24.86 27.73 1.19
C PRO A 432 24.71 29.02 0.40
N PRO A 433 25.72 29.93 0.45
CA PRO A 433 25.64 31.17 -0.34
C PRO A 433 25.25 30.79 -1.76
N GLY A 434 24.18 31.41 -2.26
CA GLY A 434 23.46 30.96 -3.46
C GLY A 434 24.44 30.63 -4.58
N ILE A 435 24.25 29.47 -5.21
CA ILE A 435 25.19 28.98 -6.22
C ILE A 435 25.27 30.03 -7.34
N PRO A 436 26.48 30.44 -7.79
CA PRO A 436 26.60 31.48 -8.80
C PRO A 436 25.76 31.15 -10.03
N ASP A 437 24.94 32.12 -10.49
CA ASP A 437 23.99 31.93 -11.60
C ASP A 437 24.66 31.33 -12.86
N VAL A 438 25.95 31.62 -13.07
CA VAL A 438 26.78 31.07 -14.15
C VAL A 438 26.91 29.54 -14.08
N GLU A 439 27.19 28.96 -12.91
CA GLU A 439 27.33 27.51 -12.74
C GLU A 439 25.98 26.79 -12.95
N LEU A 440 24.88 27.42 -12.52
CA LEU A 440 23.53 26.90 -12.79
C LEU A 440 23.15 26.97 -14.27
N MET A 441 23.52 28.04 -14.98
CA MET A 441 23.30 28.18 -16.42
C MET A 441 24.06 27.11 -17.20
N ASP A 442 25.33 26.88 -16.89
CA ASP A 442 26.16 25.85 -17.55
C ASP A 442 25.62 24.43 -17.33
N GLU A 443 25.14 24.11 -16.12
CA GLU A 443 24.48 22.83 -15.84
C GLU A 443 23.17 22.65 -16.63
N VAL A 444 22.31 23.68 -16.69
CA VAL A 444 21.05 23.65 -17.44
C VAL A 444 21.31 23.50 -18.94
N GLU A 445 22.26 24.25 -19.50
CA GLU A 445 22.55 24.21 -20.93
C GLU A 445 23.19 22.87 -21.35
N LYS A 446 24.05 22.30 -20.50
CA LYS A 446 24.54 20.93 -20.69
C LYS A 446 23.40 19.91 -20.70
N LEU A 447 22.44 20.01 -19.77
CA LEU A 447 21.28 19.12 -19.73
C LEU A 447 20.38 19.29 -20.98
N LYS A 448 20.21 20.52 -21.47
CA LYS A 448 19.49 20.81 -22.73
C LYS A 448 20.15 20.11 -23.92
N GLN A 449 21.48 20.18 -24.04
CA GLN A 449 22.22 19.49 -25.10
C GLN A 449 22.11 17.95 -25.01
N GLU A 450 22.09 17.38 -23.79
CA GLU A 450 21.84 15.96 -23.59
C GLU A 450 20.41 15.55 -24.00
N ILE A 451 19.40 16.38 -23.69
CA ILE A 451 18.00 16.16 -24.11
C ILE A 451 17.84 16.26 -25.63
N LEU A 452 18.54 17.19 -26.30
CA LEU A 452 18.54 17.31 -27.76
C LEU A 452 19.14 16.06 -28.43
N LYS A 453 20.31 15.59 -27.98
CA LYS A 453 20.95 14.36 -28.48
C LYS A 453 20.09 13.10 -28.24
N ALA A 454 19.33 13.08 -27.14
CA ALA A 454 18.37 12.03 -26.81
C ALA A 454 17.03 12.10 -27.58
N LYS A 455 16.79 13.17 -28.38
CA LYS A 455 15.66 13.24 -29.33
C LYS A 455 16.06 12.76 -30.74
N GLU A 456 17.30 12.98 -31.15
CA GLU A 456 17.82 12.59 -32.47
C GLU A 456 18.20 11.09 -32.53
N SER A 457 18.65 10.53 -31.41
CA SER A 457 18.80 9.09 -31.22
C SER A 457 17.56 8.50 -30.54
N THR A 458 17.21 7.25 -30.81
CA THR A 458 16.08 6.53 -30.19
C THR A 458 16.35 6.10 -28.73
N GLY A 459 17.13 6.90 -28.00
CA GLY A 459 17.56 6.65 -26.62
C GLY A 459 16.53 7.08 -25.56
N LYS A 460 16.71 6.60 -24.33
CA LYS A 460 15.91 7.03 -23.18
C LYS A 460 16.41 8.39 -22.67
N ILE A 461 15.50 9.33 -22.45
CA ILE A 461 15.78 10.65 -21.85
C ILE A 461 16.28 10.45 -20.39
N PRO A 462 17.28 11.23 -19.91
CA PRO A 462 17.79 11.14 -18.53
C PRO A 462 16.78 11.64 -17.45
N GLU A 463 15.73 10.86 -17.16
CA GLU A 463 14.70 11.21 -16.15
C GLU A 463 15.28 11.53 -14.76
N LEU A 464 16.40 10.93 -14.36
CA LEU A 464 17.03 11.18 -13.05
C LEU A 464 17.68 12.56 -12.95
N GLY A 465 18.52 12.94 -13.91
CA GLY A 465 19.20 14.24 -13.91
C GLY A 465 18.23 15.42 -14.01
N LEU A 466 17.16 15.25 -14.78
CA LEU A 466 16.10 16.25 -14.92
C LEU A 466 15.38 16.55 -13.59
N ASN A 467 15.00 15.50 -12.85
CA ASN A 467 14.36 15.64 -11.54
C ASN A 467 15.28 16.25 -10.48
N GLU A 468 16.58 15.92 -10.52
CA GLU A 468 17.58 16.49 -9.62
C GLU A 468 17.80 17.99 -9.90
N MET A 469 17.91 18.39 -11.18
CA MET A 469 18.05 19.81 -11.57
C MET A 469 16.81 20.64 -11.19
N ILE A 470 15.61 20.12 -11.42
CA ILE A 470 14.35 20.78 -11.01
C ILE A 470 14.30 20.96 -9.48
N LYS A 471 14.81 19.99 -8.72
CA LYS A 471 14.91 20.08 -7.25
C LYS A 471 15.99 21.07 -6.78
N LYS A 472 17.08 21.24 -7.54
CA LYS A 472 18.12 22.26 -7.32
C LYS A 472 17.55 23.65 -7.58
N LEU A 473 16.99 23.91 -8.76
CA LEU A 473 16.33 25.17 -9.15
C LEU A 473 15.26 25.61 -8.14
N ARG A 474 14.40 24.70 -7.66
CA ARG A 474 13.37 25.04 -6.66
C ARG A 474 13.96 25.57 -5.35
N ARG A 475 15.09 25.04 -4.88
CA ARG A 475 15.76 25.51 -3.64
C ARG A 475 16.35 26.90 -3.82
N GLU A 476 17.03 27.14 -4.94
CA GLU A 476 17.58 28.46 -5.28
C GLU A 476 16.47 29.51 -5.40
N ILE A 477 15.36 29.16 -6.06
CA ILE A 477 14.18 30.02 -6.16
C ILE A 477 13.60 30.34 -4.77
N ASP A 478 13.51 29.35 -3.87
CA ASP A 478 13.02 29.57 -2.50
C ASP A 478 13.97 30.42 -1.65
N PHE A 479 15.28 30.35 -1.91
CA PHE A 479 16.26 31.26 -1.34
C PHE A 479 16.06 32.70 -1.84
N GLU A 480 15.95 32.91 -3.16
CA GLU A 480 15.71 34.23 -3.75
C GLU A 480 14.37 34.86 -3.27
N PHE A 481 13.30 34.06 -3.17
CA PHE A 481 12.04 34.53 -2.59
C PHE A 481 12.20 34.98 -1.12
N SER A 482 13.08 34.32 -0.35
CA SER A 482 13.36 34.68 1.04
C SER A 482 14.16 35.98 1.14
N GLU A 483 15.18 36.17 0.29
CA GLU A 483 15.94 37.43 0.23
C GLU A 483 15.07 38.61 -0.25
N ALA A 484 14.16 38.38 -1.19
CA ALA A 484 13.16 39.38 -1.60
C ALA A 484 12.22 39.75 -0.43
N ALA A 485 11.75 38.77 0.35
CA ALA A 485 10.90 39.03 1.52
C ALA A 485 11.62 39.84 2.63
N LYS A 486 12.93 39.61 2.81
CA LYS A 486 13.78 40.40 3.71
C LYS A 486 13.95 41.84 3.21
N ALA A 487 14.21 42.03 1.92
CA ALA A 487 14.38 43.36 1.32
C ALA A 487 13.15 44.28 1.51
N PHE A 488 11.95 43.70 1.64
CA PHE A 488 10.71 44.44 1.92
C PHE A 488 10.31 44.50 3.41
N GLY A 489 11.12 43.94 4.33
CA GLY A 489 10.79 43.89 5.76
C GLY A 489 9.54 43.07 6.09
N LEU A 490 9.14 42.15 5.21
CA LEU A 490 7.93 41.33 5.38
C LEU A 490 8.18 40.09 6.26
N GLU A 491 9.44 39.76 6.55
CA GLU A 491 9.84 38.62 7.39
C GLU A 491 9.15 38.65 8.78
N GLU A 492 9.12 39.80 9.46
CA GLU A 492 8.43 39.94 10.74
C GLU A 492 6.90 39.75 10.61
N LYS A 493 6.29 40.26 9.53
CA LYS A 493 4.85 40.05 9.27
C LYS A 493 4.53 38.58 9.02
N PHE A 494 5.38 37.85 8.29
CA PHE A 494 5.22 36.42 8.06
C PHE A 494 5.40 35.60 9.35
N VAL A 495 6.36 35.96 10.20
CA VAL A 495 6.53 35.34 11.53
C VAL A 495 5.32 35.59 12.42
N MET A 496 4.81 36.83 12.50
CA MET A 496 3.61 37.16 13.25
C MET A 496 2.37 36.42 12.74
N ALA A 497 2.15 36.36 11.41
CA ALA A 497 1.04 35.63 10.81
C ALA A 497 1.13 34.12 11.11
N ARG A 498 2.34 33.55 11.07
CA ARG A 498 2.61 32.15 11.42
C ARG A 498 2.33 31.87 12.90
N GLU A 499 2.67 32.80 13.80
CA GLU A 499 2.32 32.69 15.22
C GLU A 499 0.81 32.82 15.48
N GLU A 500 0.12 33.74 14.81
CA GLU A 500 -1.35 33.85 14.90
C GLU A 500 -2.01 32.55 14.43
N PHE A 501 -1.53 31.98 13.32
CA PHE A 501 -2.02 30.69 12.79
C PHE A 501 -1.79 29.53 13.78
N ALA A 502 -0.61 29.48 14.41
CA ALA A 502 -0.29 28.50 15.45
C ALA A 502 -1.19 28.66 16.70
N LYS A 503 -1.49 29.91 17.10
CA LYS A 503 -2.37 30.21 18.25
C LYS A 503 -3.83 29.81 17.97
N THR A 504 -4.35 30.04 16.76
CA THR A 504 -5.74 29.67 16.40
C THR A 504 -5.98 28.18 16.19
N ARG A 505 -4.93 27.38 15.99
CA ARG A 505 -5.06 25.92 15.82
C ARG A 505 -5.49 25.19 17.12
N ASN A 506 -5.49 25.88 18.26
CA ASN A 506 -5.96 25.38 19.56
C ASN A 506 -7.48 25.52 19.78
N SER A 507 -8.23 26.14 18.86
CA SER A 507 -9.69 26.18 18.87
C SER A 507 -10.30 25.19 17.86
N ASN A 508 -11.35 24.47 18.27
CA ASN A 508 -11.85 23.23 17.66
C ASN A 508 -12.46 23.29 16.22
N ASP A 509 -12.33 24.39 15.48
CA ASP A 509 -12.89 24.50 14.12
C ASP A 509 -11.85 24.25 13.02
N GLN A 510 -12.15 23.29 12.13
CA GLN A 510 -11.29 22.90 11.00
C GLN A 510 -11.35 23.86 9.79
N SER A 511 -12.03 25.00 9.91
CA SER A 511 -11.98 26.07 8.91
C SER A 511 -10.97 27.14 9.33
N ILE A 512 -10.02 27.46 8.45
CA ILE A 512 -9.18 28.67 8.59
C ILE A 512 -10.13 29.85 8.80
N HIS A 513 -9.98 30.56 9.93
CA HIS A 513 -10.82 31.71 10.25
C HIS A 513 -10.76 32.70 9.08
N PRO A 514 -11.89 33.15 8.50
CA PRO A 514 -11.90 33.86 7.23
C PRO A 514 -11.01 35.12 7.25
N VAL A 515 -10.94 35.80 8.40
CA VAL A 515 -10.05 36.93 8.67
C VAL A 515 -8.55 36.59 8.55
N LEU A 516 -8.12 35.39 8.96
CA LEU A 516 -6.73 34.96 8.79
C LEU A 516 -6.41 34.61 7.33
N LYS A 517 -7.37 34.04 6.62
CA LYS A 517 -7.23 33.81 5.17
C LYS A 517 -7.11 35.16 4.44
N GLU A 518 -7.96 36.12 4.77
CA GLU A 518 -7.93 37.48 4.22
C GLU A 518 -6.60 38.20 4.53
N LYS A 519 -6.05 38.09 5.76
CA LYS A 519 -4.70 38.59 6.07
C LYS A 519 -3.61 37.92 5.23
N LEU A 520 -3.70 36.61 5.00
CA LEU A 520 -2.70 35.87 4.21
C LEU A 520 -2.79 36.23 2.72
N ASP A 521 -4.00 36.38 2.20
CA ASP A 521 -4.26 36.83 0.83
C ASP A 521 -3.77 38.29 0.64
N GLN A 522 -3.98 39.17 1.63
CA GLN A 522 -3.41 40.53 1.64
C GLN A 522 -1.87 40.54 1.66
N LEU A 523 -1.21 39.67 2.43
CA LEU A 523 0.25 39.53 2.42
C LEU A 523 0.76 38.93 1.10
N LYS A 524 0.04 37.98 0.50
CA LYS A 524 0.32 37.41 -0.84
C LYS A 524 0.26 38.52 -1.90
N ASP A 525 -0.74 39.38 -1.84
CA ASP A 525 -0.92 40.54 -2.72
C ASP A 525 0.15 41.63 -2.51
N GLU A 526 0.46 42.00 -1.27
CA GLU A 526 1.52 42.96 -0.93
C GLU A 526 2.87 42.47 -1.47
N PHE A 527 3.19 41.19 -1.27
CA PHE A 527 4.40 40.58 -1.78
C PHE A 527 4.43 40.53 -3.32
N ASN A 528 3.37 40.06 -3.97
CA ASN A 528 3.30 39.93 -5.43
C ASN A 528 3.35 41.27 -6.16
N ARG A 529 2.83 42.36 -5.58
CA ARG A 529 2.92 43.71 -6.15
C ARG A 529 4.34 44.27 -6.07
N ASN A 530 5.05 43.97 -4.98
CA ASN A 530 6.38 44.52 -4.71
C ASN A 530 7.52 43.69 -5.31
N ILE A 531 7.31 42.40 -5.62
CA ILE A 531 8.38 41.47 -6.02
C ILE A 531 9.23 41.96 -7.21
N SER A 532 8.65 42.71 -8.15
CA SER A 532 9.33 43.29 -9.31
C SER A 532 10.29 44.43 -8.97
N ALA A 533 10.16 45.02 -7.77
CA ALA A 533 11.05 46.04 -7.23
C ALA A 533 12.18 45.46 -6.34
N ALA A 534 12.26 44.13 -6.19
CA ALA A 534 13.28 43.50 -5.36
C ALA A 534 14.66 43.58 -6.03
N PRO A 535 15.76 43.83 -5.29
CA PRO A 535 17.09 43.95 -5.88
C PRO A 535 17.57 42.66 -6.56
N ASN A 536 17.04 41.51 -6.17
CA ASN A 536 17.33 40.19 -6.73
C ASN A 536 16.29 39.69 -7.77
N TYR A 537 15.30 40.50 -8.13
CA TYR A 537 14.21 40.09 -9.04
C TYR A 537 14.70 39.56 -10.39
N ALA A 538 15.80 40.10 -10.93
CA ALA A 538 16.38 39.64 -12.18
C ALA A 538 16.90 38.18 -12.10
N SER A 539 17.59 37.81 -11.00
CA SER A 539 18.06 36.44 -10.79
C SER A 539 16.89 35.49 -10.52
N LEU A 540 15.94 35.90 -9.66
CA LEU A 540 14.71 35.14 -9.39
C LEU A 540 13.93 34.84 -10.67
N LYS A 541 13.76 35.83 -11.55
CA LYS A 541 13.07 35.65 -12.83
C LYS A 541 13.82 34.66 -13.72
N ASN A 542 15.13 34.82 -13.90
CA ASN A 542 15.94 33.90 -14.71
C ASN A 542 15.83 32.45 -14.19
N LYS A 543 15.90 32.24 -12.87
CA LYS A 543 15.75 30.92 -12.25
C LYS A 543 14.34 30.35 -12.44
N LEU A 544 13.30 31.18 -12.38
CA LEU A 544 11.90 30.79 -12.63
C LEU A 544 11.68 30.38 -14.09
N ASP A 545 12.22 31.13 -15.04
CA ASP A 545 12.15 30.83 -16.48
C ASP A 545 12.84 29.47 -16.77
N MET A 546 14.03 29.23 -16.21
CA MET A 546 14.71 27.91 -16.29
C MET A 546 13.86 26.78 -15.67
N LEU A 547 13.23 27.01 -14.51
CA LEU A 547 12.37 26.01 -13.88
C LEU A 547 11.15 25.68 -14.76
N GLN A 548 10.58 26.66 -15.45
CA GLN A 548 9.48 26.44 -16.39
C GLN A 548 9.93 25.58 -17.58
N GLU A 549 11.05 25.93 -18.22
CA GLU A 549 11.61 25.16 -19.34
C GLU A 549 11.89 23.69 -18.96
N MET A 550 12.53 23.44 -17.81
CA MET A 550 12.82 22.08 -17.37
C MET A 550 11.54 21.31 -16.97
N SER A 551 10.53 21.99 -16.42
CA SER A 551 9.21 21.42 -16.10
C SER A 551 8.44 21.02 -17.36
N GLU A 552 8.54 21.81 -18.43
CA GLU A 552 7.96 21.47 -19.75
C GLU A 552 8.69 20.28 -20.39
N ALA A 553 10.03 20.24 -20.31
CA ALA A 553 10.82 19.07 -20.74
C ALA A 553 10.45 17.80 -19.95
N GLN A 554 10.19 17.90 -18.64
CA GLN A 554 9.72 16.78 -17.82
C GLN A 554 8.36 16.28 -18.26
N LYS A 555 7.38 17.17 -18.46
CA LYS A 555 6.04 16.82 -18.96
C LYS A 555 6.12 16.10 -20.32
N LEU A 556 7.04 16.49 -21.19
CA LEU A 556 7.26 15.84 -22.48
C LEU A 556 7.89 14.44 -22.32
N SER A 557 8.90 14.30 -21.44
CA SER A 557 9.51 13.00 -21.11
C SER A 557 8.48 12.03 -20.52
N GLU A 558 7.66 12.48 -19.57
CA GLU A 558 6.61 11.66 -18.96
C GLU A 558 5.54 11.22 -19.96
N LYS A 559 5.16 12.09 -20.92
CA LYS A 559 4.27 11.72 -22.04
C LYS A 559 4.90 10.61 -22.89
N ASN A 560 6.16 10.77 -23.29
CA ASN A 560 6.88 9.76 -24.08
C ASN A 560 7.05 8.43 -23.32
N SER A 561 7.34 8.49 -22.02
CA SER A 561 7.43 7.33 -21.11
C SER A 561 6.09 6.57 -21.03
N LYS A 562 4.96 7.29 -20.92
CA LYS A 562 3.60 6.71 -20.95
C LYS A 562 3.26 6.10 -22.30
N VAL A 563 3.57 6.77 -23.42
CA VAL A 563 3.35 6.25 -24.78
C VAL A 563 4.18 5.00 -25.04
N ASN A 564 5.43 4.95 -24.60
CA ASN A 564 6.28 3.77 -24.77
C ASN A 564 5.78 2.58 -23.94
N LYS A 565 5.35 2.80 -22.69
CA LYS A 565 4.70 1.75 -21.87
C LYS A 565 3.41 1.23 -22.50
N LEU A 566 2.60 2.11 -23.08
CA LEU A 566 1.39 1.72 -23.81
C LEU A 566 1.73 0.88 -25.06
N LYS A 567 2.76 1.28 -25.84
CA LYS A 567 3.26 0.50 -26.98
C LYS A 567 3.81 -0.87 -26.55
N GLU A 568 4.54 -0.96 -25.44
CA GLU A 568 5.04 -2.22 -24.90
C GLU A 568 3.90 -3.16 -24.48
N GLU A 569 2.88 -2.65 -23.78
CA GLU A 569 1.71 -3.46 -23.38
C GLU A 569 0.87 -3.88 -24.60
N ILE A 570 0.61 -2.98 -25.57
CA ILE A 570 -0.05 -3.34 -26.85
C ILE A 570 0.73 -4.45 -27.55
N ASN A 571 2.04 -4.29 -27.75
CA ASN A 571 2.89 -5.30 -28.41
C ASN A 571 2.90 -6.64 -27.67
N LYS A 572 2.80 -6.63 -26.34
CA LYS A 572 2.68 -7.84 -25.53
C LYS A 572 1.31 -8.52 -25.74
N ARG A 573 0.20 -7.76 -25.69
CA ARG A 573 -1.16 -8.30 -25.92
C ARG A 573 -1.36 -8.84 -27.34
N LEU A 574 -0.83 -8.15 -28.36
CA LEU A 574 -0.84 -8.64 -29.74
C LEU A 574 -0.06 -9.97 -29.88
N LYS A 575 1.09 -10.10 -29.19
CA LYS A 575 1.83 -11.37 -29.12
C LYS A 575 1.08 -12.46 -28.35
N GLU A 576 0.30 -12.12 -27.32
CA GLU A 576 -0.55 -13.08 -26.60
C GLU A 576 -1.64 -13.65 -27.54
N VAL A 577 -2.29 -12.80 -28.36
CA VAL A 577 -3.27 -13.24 -29.38
C VAL A 577 -2.62 -14.11 -30.45
N MET A 578 -1.49 -13.69 -31.03
CA MET A 578 -0.76 -14.48 -32.05
C MET A 578 -0.26 -15.84 -31.55
N ASN A 579 -0.07 -16.02 -30.24
CA ASN A 579 0.40 -17.28 -29.65
C ASN A 579 -0.74 -18.15 -29.10
N ARG A 580 -2.02 -17.78 -29.28
CA ARG A 580 -3.11 -18.68 -28.90
C ARG A 580 -3.08 -19.97 -29.75
N PRO A 581 -3.25 -21.15 -29.14
CA PRO A 581 -3.02 -22.43 -29.81
C PRO A 581 -4.03 -22.71 -30.93
N ASP A 582 -5.28 -22.24 -30.79
CA ASP A 582 -6.37 -22.38 -31.77
C ASP A 582 -6.12 -21.58 -33.06
N LEU A 583 -5.76 -20.29 -32.93
CA LEU A 583 -5.39 -19.45 -34.08
C LEU A 583 -4.11 -19.93 -34.75
N LYS A 584 -3.12 -20.35 -33.96
CA LYS A 584 -1.85 -20.89 -34.47
C LYS A 584 -2.04 -22.20 -35.23
N GLU A 585 -2.86 -23.12 -34.71
CA GLU A 585 -3.18 -24.38 -35.39
C GLU A 585 -3.95 -24.14 -36.70
N LYS A 586 -4.90 -23.18 -36.72
CA LYS A 586 -5.57 -22.74 -37.95
C LYS A 586 -4.60 -22.17 -38.98
N PHE A 587 -3.66 -21.31 -38.53
CA PHE A 587 -2.66 -20.69 -39.39
C PHE A 587 -1.67 -21.71 -39.96
N ASP A 588 -1.15 -22.62 -39.13
CA ASP A 588 -0.21 -23.67 -39.55
C ASP A 588 -0.88 -24.68 -40.51
N LYS A 589 -2.17 -25.02 -40.30
CA LYS A 589 -2.97 -25.82 -41.25
C LYS A 589 -3.15 -25.12 -42.59
N LEU A 590 -3.55 -23.84 -42.58
CA LEU A 590 -3.74 -23.06 -43.81
C LEU A 590 -2.42 -22.87 -44.57
N LYS A 591 -1.32 -22.66 -43.85
CA LYS A 591 0.03 -22.57 -44.41
C LYS A 591 0.46 -23.88 -45.08
N ALA A 592 0.23 -25.03 -44.44
CA ALA A 592 0.51 -26.33 -45.04
C ALA A 592 -0.37 -26.60 -46.29
N GLU A 593 -1.63 -26.16 -46.29
CA GLU A 593 -2.54 -26.27 -47.43
C GLU A 593 -2.04 -25.41 -48.63
N ILE A 594 -1.53 -24.20 -48.38
CA ILE A 594 -0.88 -23.32 -49.37
C ILE A 594 0.47 -23.89 -49.86
N GLU A 595 1.31 -24.41 -48.96
CA GLU A 595 2.59 -25.03 -49.35
C GLU A 595 2.38 -26.30 -50.19
N SER A 596 1.30 -27.05 -49.94
CA SER A 596 0.95 -28.25 -50.73
C SER A 596 0.46 -27.95 -52.15
N THR A 597 0.05 -26.72 -52.46
CA THR A 597 -0.48 -26.34 -53.79
C THR A 597 0.60 -25.85 -54.75
N GLY A 598 1.81 -25.53 -54.29
CA GLY A 598 2.98 -25.28 -55.15
C GLY A 598 2.91 -24.00 -56.02
N VAL A 599 1.97 -23.11 -55.75
CA VAL A 599 1.71 -21.89 -56.54
C VAL A 599 2.64 -20.74 -56.12
N SER A 600 3.29 -20.08 -57.08
CA SER A 600 4.21 -18.95 -56.84
C SER A 600 3.54 -17.56 -56.78
N THR A 601 2.26 -17.45 -57.17
CA THR A 601 1.55 -16.16 -57.31
C THR A 601 0.13 -16.20 -56.73
N ALA A 602 -0.25 -15.18 -55.96
CA ALA A 602 -1.53 -15.16 -55.22
C ALA A 602 -2.80 -15.19 -56.11
N MET A 603 -2.67 -14.98 -57.42
CA MET A 603 -3.80 -15.01 -58.35
C MET A 603 -4.31 -16.43 -58.60
N ASP A 604 -3.45 -17.44 -58.61
CA ASP A 604 -3.75 -18.82 -59.01
C ASP A 604 -4.23 -19.72 -57.85
N LEU A 605 -4.42 -19.14 -56.65
CA LEU A 605 -5.02 -19.83 -55.51
C LEU A 605 -6.50 -20.18 -55.77
N ASP A 606 -6.92 -21.38 -55.33
CA ASP A 606 -8.32 -21.82 -55.40
C ASP A 606 -9.27 -20.88 -54.63
N GLN A 607 -10.52 -20.80 -55.09
CA GLN A 607 -11.54 -19.94 -54.50
C GLN A 607 -11.87 -20.32 -53.05
N GLY A 608 -11.89 -21.61 -52.72
CA GLY A 608 -12.11 -22.08 -51.34
C GLY A 608 -10.95 -21.73 -50.40
N LEU A 609 -9.71 -21.73 -50.91
CA LEU A 609 -8.52 -21.26 -50.18
C LEU A 609 -8.57 -19.74 -49.95
N LYS A 610 -8.96 -18.96 -50.96
CA LYS A 610 -9.18 -17.50 -50.83
C LYS A 610 -10.23 -17.17 -49.76
N GLU A 611 -11.33 -17.90 -49.69
CA GLU A 611 -12.37 -17.71 -48.67
C GLU A 611 -11.88 -18.06 -47.26
N LYS A 612 -11.14 -19.17 -47.09
CA LYS A 612 -10.50 -19.53 -45.80
C LYS A 612 -9.52 -18.44 -45.31
N ILE A 613 -8.71 -17.88 -46.21
CA ILE A 613 -7.78 -16.77 -45.89
C ILE A 613 -8.55 -15.53 -45.41
N VAL A 614 -9.64 -15.16 -46.09
CA VAL A 614 -10.50 -14.02 -45.69
C VAL A 614 -11.17 -14.29 -44.34
N GLN A 615 -11.65 -15.51 -44.09
CA GLN A 615 -12.28 -15.87 -42.82
C GLN A 615 -11.30 -15.76 -41.64
N LEU A 616 -10.09 -16.32 -41.77
CA LEU A 616 -9.05 -16.24 -40.74
C LEU A 616 -8.59 -14.80 -40.50
N LYS A 617 -8.48 -14.00 -41.57
CA LYS A 617 -8.17 -12.56 -41.48
C LYS A 617 -9.22 -11.80 -40.67
N ASN A 618 -10.51 -12.03 -40.93
CA ASN A 618 -11.60 -11.37 -40.20
C ASN A 618 -11.67 -11.81 -38.73
N GLU A 619 -11.37 -13.08 -38.44
CA GLU A 619 -11.26 -13.60 -37.08
C GLU A 619 -10.12 -12.91 -36.30
N MET A 620 -8.94 -12.77 -36.92
CA MET A 620 -7.81 -12.03 -36.34
C MET A 620 -8.11 -10.54 -36.15
N GLU A 621 -8.76 -9.88 -37.12
CA GLU A 621 -9.14 -8.46 -37.01
C GLU A 621 -10.14 -8.23 -35.87
N THR A 622 -11.04 -9.18 -35.62
CA THR A 622 -12.01 -9.12 -34.50
C THR A 622 -11.33 -9.29 -33.13
N GLU A 623 -10.42 -10.26 -32.98
CA GLU A 623 -9.66 -10.47 -31.74
C GLU A 623 -8.72 -9.28 -31.44
N PHE A 624 -8.07 -8.70 -32.46
CA PHE A 624 -7.27 -7.50 -32.28
C PHE A 624 -8.13 -6.28 -31.93
N ALA A 625 -9.32 -6.11 -32.52
CA ALA A 625 -10.25 -5.05 -32.12
C ALA A 625 -10.64 -5.18 -30.63
N GLY A 626 -10.94 -6.40 -30.16
CA GLY A 626 -11.21 -6.67 -28.74
C GLY A 626 -10.04 -6.34 -27.81
N VAL A 627 -8.79 -6.53 -28.26
CA VAL A 627 -7.59 -6.08 -27.52
C VAL A 627 -7.57 -4.55 -27.41
N PHE A 628 -7.83 -3.81 -28.50
CA PHE A 628 -7.84 -2.35 -28.46
C PHE A 628 -8.99 -1.80 -27.58
N GLU A 629 -10.19 -2.39 -27.67
CA GLU A 629 -11.31 -2.05 -26.79
C GLU A 629 -10.98 -2.31 -25.30
N SER A 630 -10.32 -3.42 -24.97
CA SER A 630 -9.89 -3.73 -23.59
C SER A 630 -8.87 -2.74 -23.01
N LEU A 631 -8.20 -1.98 -23.89
CA LEU A 631 -7.26 -0.91 -23.55
C LEU A 631 -7.91 0.49 -23.63
N GLY A 632 -9.21 0.58 -23.90
CA GLY A 632 -9.95 1.84 -24.03
C GLY A 632 -9.72 2.58 -25.35
N LEU A 633 -9.17 1.91 -26.37
CA LEU A 633 -8.92 2.46 -27.70
C LEU A 633 -10.04 2.00 -28.65
N ASN A 634 -10.96 2.91 -28.98
CA ASN A 634 -12.10 2.61 -29.85
C ASN A 634 -11.67 2.72 -31.32
N VAL A 635 -11.70 1.61 -32.08
CA VAL A 635 -11.22 1.55 -33.47
C VAL A 635 -12.37 1.14 -34.39
N SER A 636 -12.91 2.07 -35.18
CA SER A 636 -13.98 1.80 -36.14
C SER A 636 -13.44 1.15 -37.43
N PRO A 637 -14.09 0.11 -37.99
CA PRO A 637 -13.56 -0.59 -39.18
C PRO A 637 -13.60 0.19 -40.50
N THR A 638 -14.13 1.42 -40.53
CA THR A 638 -14.54 2.12 -41.75
C THR A 638 -13.54 3.12 -42.33
N SER A 639 -12.49 3.52 -41.61
CA SER A 639 -11.49 4.51 -42.09
C SER A 639 -10.29 3.91 -42.85
N LEU A 640 -10.18 2.57 -42.91
CA LEU A 640 -9.05 1.89 -43.53
C LEU A 640 -8.92 1.98 -45.08
N PRO A 641 -10.00 2.06 -45.90
CA PRO A 641 -9.86 1.93 -47.36
C PRO A 641 -9.09 3.07 -48.04
N GLU A 642 -9.23 4.30 -47.56
CA GLU A 642 -8.80 5.50 -48.28
C GLU A 642 -7.31 5.82 -48.02
N ALA A 643 -6.87 5.73 -46.76
CA ALA A 643 -5.45 5.78 -46.42
C ALA A 643 -4.66 4.64 -47.08
N LYS A 644 -5.25 3.44 -47.18
CA LYS A 644 -4.59 2.28 -47.79
C LYS A 644 -4.39 2.46 -49.31
N ARG A 645 -5.38 2.98 -50.03
CA ARG A 645 -5.23 3.34 -51.46
C ARG A 645 -4.10 4.34 -51.69
N LYS A 646 -4.04 5.42 -50.92
CA LYS A 646 -2.97 6.43 -51.01
C LYS A 646 -1.57 5.85 -50.75
N ILE A 647 -1.45 4.90 -49.81
CA ILE A 647 -0.20 4.19 -49.52
C ILE A 647 0.19 3.25 -50.66
N ASP A 648 -0.76 2.49 -51.22
CA ASP A 648 -0.51 1.56 -52.32
C ASP A 648 -0.14 2.32 -53.63
N GLU A 649 -0.76 3.48 -53.90
CA GLU A 649 -0.37 4.38 -54.99
C GLU A 649 1.06 4.92 -54.81
N PHE A 650 1.43 5.36 -53.61
CA PHE A 650 2.78 5.85 -53.30
C PHE A 650 3.85 4.75 -53.40
N ASN A 651 3.52 3.51 -53.01
CA ASN A 651 4.41 2.36 -53.16
C ASN A 651 4.63 2.00 -54.64
N ASN A 652 3.59 2.10 -55.48
CA ASN A 652 3.73 1.93 -56.92
C ASN A 652 4.59 3.05 -57.53
N GLU A 653 4.40 4.31 -57.11
CA GLU A 653 5.22 5.44 -57.55
C GLU A 653 6.71 5.27 -57.19
N ILE A 654 7.01 4.78 -55.97
CA ILE A 654 8.38 4.38 -55.57
C ILE A 654 8.93 3.28 -56.48
N THR A 655 8.12 2.28 -56.82
CA THR A 655 8.55 1.13 -57.63
C THR A 655 8.92 1.57 -59.05
N THR A 656 8.08 2.39 -59.69
CA THR A 656 8.38 2.98 -61.01
C THR A 656 9.66 3.80 -60.99
N VAL A 657 9.85 4.66 -59.97
CA VAL A 657 11.08 5.46 -59.82
C VAL A 657 12.32 4.57 -59.64
N MET A 658 12.21 3.44 -58.92
CA MET A 658 13.32 2.48 -58.83
C MET A 658 13.62 1.79 -60.17
N GLU A 659 12.62 1.46 -60.97
CA GLU A 659 12.82 0.87 -62.31
C GLU A 659 13.47 1.86 -63.29
N ASP A 660 13.10 3.15 -63.25
CA ASP A 660 13.74 4.22 -64.04
C ASP A 660 15.21 4.44 -63.62
N ILE A 661 15.52 4.37 -62.33
CA ILE A 661 16.91 4.48 -61.82
C ILE A 661 17.76 3.28 -62.29
N VAL A 662 17.23 2.06 -62.20
CA VAL A 662 17.94 0.82 -62.60
C VAL A 662 18.11 0.73 -64.12
N SER A 663 17.19 1.28 -64.90
CA SER A 663 17.27 1.34 -66.36
C SER A 663 18.12 2.51 -66.90
N SER A 664 18.55 3.44 -66.03
CA SER A 664 19.40 4.57 -66.43
C SER A 664 20.70 4.13 -67.12
N THR A 665 20.95 4.68 -68.31
CA THR A 665 22.08 4.30 -69.17
C THR A 665 23.44 4.57 -68.53
N ASP A 666 23.56 5.61 -67.72
CA ASP A 666 24.81 5.94 -67.01
C ASP A 666 25.19 4.88 -65.96
N LEU A 667 24.25 4.45 -65.11
CA LEU A 667 24.52 3.41 -64.12
C LEU A 667 24.81 2.06 -64.79
N LYS A 668 24.06 1.72 -65.84
CA LYS A 668 24.24 0.51 -66.64
C LYS A 668 25.62 0.46 -67.30
N ASN A 669 26.06 1.56 -67.93
CA ASN A 669 27.38 1.70 -68.53
C ASN A 669 28.50 1.60 -67.47
N LYS A 670 28.34 2.21 -66.30
CA LYS A 670 29.31 2.11 -65.19
C LYS A 670 29.44 0.67 -64.65
N ILE A 671 28.33 -0.06 -64.55
CA ILE A 671 28.32 -1.48 -64.15
C ILE A 671 28.97 -2.35 -65.24
N GLU A 672 28.77 -2.04 -66.52
CA GLU A 672 29.40 -2.77 -67.63
C GLU A 672 30.90 -2.50 -67.73
N LEU A 673 31.34 -1.26 -67.53
CA LEU A 673 32.77 -0.91 -67.37
C LEU A 673 33.40 -1.60 -66.16
N LEU A 674 32.71 -1.67 -65.03
CA LEU A 674 33.17 -2.42 -63.85
C LEU A 674 33.34 -3.91 -64.18
N LYS A 675 32.40 -4.53 -64.90
CA LYS A 675 32.51 -5.93 -65.34
C LYS A 675 33.71 -6.15 -66.27
N ILE A 676 33.97 -5.22 -67.20
CA ILE A 676 35.12 -5.29 -68.12
C ILE A 676 36.45 -5.18 -67.35
N GLU A 677 36.56 -4.25 -66.41
CA GLU A 677 37.81 -4.06 -65.65
C GLU A 677 38.05 -5.20 -64.65
N VAL A 678 37.00 -5.72 -64.01
CA VAL A 678 37.07 -6.95 -63.19
C VAL A 678 37.48 -8.17 -64.04
N ALA A 679 36.99 -8.28 -65.28
CA ALA A 679 37.40 -9.35 -66.19
C ALA A 679 38.87 -9.25 -66.63
N LYS A 680 39.40 -8.03 -66.85
CA LYS A 680 40.83 -7.80 -67.12
C LYS A 680 41.74 -8.13 -65.93
N ALA A 681 41.29 -7.83 -64.71
CA ALA A 681 42.11 -7.97 -63.50
C ALA A 681 42.46 -9.42 -63.14
N GLY A 682 41.67 -10.40 -63.59
CA GLY A 682 41.95 -11.83 -63.43
C GLY A 682 42.10 -12.29 -61.97
N LYS A 683 42.85 -13.37 -61.74
CA LYS A 683 43.14 -13.90 -60.38
C LYS A 683 44.34 -13.25 -59.69
N THR A 684 45.11 -12.41 -60.38
CA THR A 684 46.30 -11.72 -59.86
C THR A 684 46.29 -10.26 -60.30
N ALA A 685 45.34 -9.50 -59.75
CA ALA A 685 45.15 -8.10 -60.08
C ALA A 685 46.31 -7.22 -59.58
N ASP A 686 46.84 -6.42 -60.50
CA ASP A 686 47.82 -5.36 -60.26
C ASP A 686 47.21 -4.21 -59.41
N ALA A 687 48.08 -3.35 -58.86
CA ALA A 687 47.65 -2.28 -57.97
C ALA A 687 46.79 -1.21 -58.67
N GLU A 688 46.97 -1.00 -59.97
CA GLU A 688 46.26 0.04 -60.72
C GLU A 688 44.82 -0.39 -61.05
N SER A 689 44.63 -1.62 -61.52
CA SER A 689 43.30 -2.19 -61.75
C SER A 689 42.46 -2.26 -60.45
N LYS A 690 43.08 -2.59 -59.30
CA LYS A 690 42.39 -2.57 -57.99
C LYS A 690 41.88 -1.17 -57.62
N ALA A 691 42.69 -0.13 -57.85
CA ALA A 691 42.29 1.25 -57.58
C ALA A 691 41.15 1.71 -58.51
N LYS A 692 41.17 1.32 -59.78
CA LYS A 692 40.08 1.61 -60.75
C LYS A 692 38.78 0.93 -60.36
N ILE A 693 38.83 -0.35 -59.97
CA ILE A 693 37.67 -1.11 -59.49
C ILE A 693 37.06 -0.46 -58.24
N GLN A 694 37.87 -0.08 -57.24
CA GLN A 694 37.38 0.63 -56.06
C GLN A 694 36.76 2.00 -56.39
N SER A 695 37.37 2.76 -57.30
CA SER A 695 36.82 4.05 -57.75
C SER A 695 35.46 3.89 -58.44
N LEU A 696 35.33 2.91 -59.34
CA LEU A 696 34.06 2.61 -60.02
C LEU A 696 32.98 2.11 -59.04
N GLU A 697 33.33 1.24 -58.09
CA GLU A 697 32.40 0.84 -57.02
C GLU A 697 31.93 2.04 -56.19
N GLN A 698 32.83 2.94 -55.82
CA GLN A 698 32.52 4.12 -55.02
C GLN A 698 31.62 5.09 -55.80
N GLN A 699 31.88 5.29 -57.09
CA GLN A 699 31.02 6.09 -57.98
C GLN A 699 29.63 5.47 -58.13
N ILE A 700 29.52 4.15 -58.33
CA ILE A 700 28.22 3.44 -58.39
C ILE A 700 27.45 3.60 -57.07
N LYS A 701 28.12 3.40 -55.93
CA LYS A 701 27.53 3.62 -54.59
C LYS A 701 27.07 5.08 -54.40
N GLN A 702 27.83 6.06 -54.88
CA GLN A 702 27.49 7.48 -54.78
C GLN A 702 26.33 7.87 -55.70
N SER A 703 26.29 7.38 -56.94
CA SER A 703 25.15 7.57 -57.86
C SER A 703 23.87 6.93 -57.32
N LEU A 704 23.96 5.71 -56.75
CA LEU A 704 22.83 5.09 -56.05
C LEU A 704 22.38 5.89 -54.81
N ALA A 705 23.31 6.39 -54.00
CA ALA A 705 22.98 7.20 -52.82
C ALA A 705 22.32 8.54 -53.20
N GLN A 706 22.75 9.19 -54.28
CA GLN A 706 22.08 10.37 -54.84
C GLN A 706 20.68 10.03 -55.37
N ALA A 707 20.55 8.93 -56.12
CA ALA A 707 19.27 8.47 -56.65
C ALA A 707 18.29 7.96 -55.55
N MET A 708 18.78 7.54 -54.39
CA MET A 708 17.93 7.23 -53.22
C MET A 708 17.55 8.48 -52.40
N SER A 709 18.11 9.65 -52.73
CA SER A 709 17.90 10.92 -52.01
C SER A 709 16.96 11.86 -52.76
N PHE A 710 15.86 11.37 -53.35
CA PHE A 710 14.82 12.23 -53.92
C PHE A 710 14.10 13.02 -52.81
N PRO A 711 14.22 14.36 -52.76
CA PRO A 711 13.55 15.16 -51.74
C PRO A 711 12.02 15.13 -51.92
N GLU A 712 11.54 15.00 -53.16
CA GLU A 712 10.11 15.01 -53.50
C GLU A 712 9.35 13.78 -52.94
N LEU A 713 9.94 12.59 -53.04
CA LEU A 713 9.40 11.37 -52.40
C LEU A 713 9.41 11.49 -50.87
N LYS A 714 10.46 12.09 -50.29
CA LYS A 714 10.57 12.30 -48.84
C LYS A 714 9.57 13.33 -48.33
N GLU A 715 9.32 14.40 -49.08
CA GLU A 715 8.30 15.40 -48.76
C GLU A 715 6.89 14.82 -48.92
N LYS A 716 6.61 14.07 -50.00
CA LYS A 716 5.36 13.32 -50.16
C LYS A 716 5.12 12.35 -49.01
N HIS A 717 6.15 11.63 -48.55
CA HIS A 717 6.04 10.73 -47.40
C HIS A 717 5.67 11.46 -46.11
N GLU A 718 6.32 12.58 -45.79
CA GLU A 718 5.98 13.39 -44.61
C GLU A 718 4.60 14.08 -44.73
N ARG A 719 4.18 14.49 -45.95
CA ARG A 719 2.82 15.00 -46.20
C ARG A 719 1.74 13.91 -46.00
N LEU A 720 1.94 12.70 -46.54
CA LEU A 720 1.04 11.56 -46.32
C LEU A 720 0.92 11.21 -44.83
N LYS A 721 2.05 11.22 -44.12
CA LYS A 721 2.15 10.99 -42.69
C LYS A 721 1.45 12.10 -41.87
N ALA A 722 1.43 13.35 -42.35
CA ALA A 722 0.65 14.42 -41.76
C ALA A 722 -0.87 14.27 -42.05
N GLU A 723 -1.28 13.98 -43.29
CA GLU A 723 -2.71 13.74 -43.63
C GLU A 723 -3.34 12.60 -42.81
N ILE A 724 -2.59 11.52 -42.57
CA ILE A 724 -3.03 10.38 -41.75
C ILE A 724 -3.21 10.80 -40.27
N VAL A 725 -2.53 11.86 -39.82
CA VAL A 725 -2.62 12.39 -38.45
C VAL A 725 -3.71 13.47 -38.31
N GLU A 726 -4.05 14.19 -39.39
CA GLU A 726 -5.01 15.31 -39.37
C GLU A 726 -6.41 15.01 -39.91
N SER A 727 -6.77 13.74 -40.13
CA SER A 727 -8.13 13.34 -40.53
C SER A 727 -9.17 13.62 -39.41
N PRO A 728 -10.16 14.52 -39.59
CA PRO A 728 -11.10 14.91 -38.53
C PRO A 728 -12.45 14.15 -38.59
N GLU A 729 -13.17 14.19 -37.47
CA GLU A 729 -14.51 13.62 -37.18
C GLU A 729 -14.57 12.11 -36.85
N GLY A 730 -15.26 11.74 -35.76
CA GLY A 730 -15.64 10.32 -35.59
C GLY A 730 -16.10 9.75 -34.24
N SER A 731 -15.78 10.32 -33.07
CA SER A 731 -16.62 10.21 -31.84
C SER A 731 -15.96 10.79 -30.58
N ASN A 732 -16.67 11.74 -29.94
CA ASN A 732 -16.34 12.19 -28.59
C ASN A 732 -16.78 11.16 -27.54
N GLY A 733 -15.83 10.35 -27.07
CA GLY A 733 -15.97 9.53 -25.86
C GLY A 733 -15.95 10.41 -24.60
N SER A 734 -17.09 11.00 -24.26
CA SER A 734 -17.27 11.91 -23.12
C SER A 734 -16.76 11.36 -21.78
N LEU A 735 -15.85 12.10 -21.13
CA LEU A 735 -15.77 12.16 -19.67
C LEU A 735 -16.00 13.61 -19.23
N LEU A 736 -17.26 13.89 -18.90
CA LEU A 736 -17.66 15.12 -18.21
C LEU A 736 -16.99 15.21 -16.84
N ALA A 737 -16.15 16.21 -16.67
CA ALA A 737 -15.88 16.88 -15.40
C ALA A 737 -16.08 18.38 -15.64
N ASP A 738 -16.72 19.06 -14.69
CA ASP A 738 -17.41 20.32 -14.98
C ASP A 738 -16.49 21.49 -15.35
N ASN A 739 -16.89 22.20 -16.41
CA ASN A 739 -16.36 23.52 -16.76
C ASN A 739 -17.24 24.59 -16.10
N ASP A 740 -16.76 25.21 -15.02
CA ASP A 740 -17.11 26.60 -14.71
C ASP A 740 -15.94 27.46 -15.23
N GLY A 741 -16.17 28.14 -16.35
CA GLY A 741 -15.12 28.82 -17.09
C GLY A 741 -14.82 30.23 -16.59
N PHE A 742 -13.63 30.73 -16.89
CA PHE A 742 -13.40 32.18 -16.93
C PHE A 742 -12.61 32.63 -18.16
N LYS A 743 -12.79 33.92 -18.47
CA LYS A 743 -12.40 34.58 -19.71
C LYS A 743 -10.90 34.82 -19.79
N SER A 744 -10.44 35.12 -21.00
CA SER A 744 -9.14 35.72 -21.29
C SER A 744 -8.78 36.87 -20.33
N GLY A 745 -7.77 36.65 -19.50
CA GLY A 745 -7.18 37.61 -18.58
C GLY A 745 -5.82 37.08 -18.11
N VAL A 746 -4.82 37.96 -18.06
CA VAL A 746 -3.46 37.59 -17.64
C VAL A 746 -3.43 37.49 -16.12
N GLU A 747 -3.50 36.28 -15.58
CA GLU A 747 -3.24 36.00 -14.16
C GLU A 747 -2.25 34.84 -14.00
N VAL A 748 -1.18 35.09 -13.26
CA VAL A 748 -0.14 34.08 -12.98
C VAL A 748 -0.68 33.15 -11.89
N ASN A 749 -1.25 32.02 -12.31
CA ASN A 749 -1.90 31.08 -11.41
C ASN A 749 -0.86 30.25 -10.61
N VAL A 750 -0.47 30.77 -9.44
CA VAL A 750 0.40 30.10 -8.48
C VAL A 750 -0.44 29.51 -7.34
N ASP A 751 -0.93 28.28 -7.52
CA ASP A 751 -1.36 27.42 -6.41
C ASP A 751 -1.32 25.91 -6.75
N ALA A 752 -0.38 25.20 -6.10
CA ALA A 752 -0.55 23.85 -5.56
C ALA A 752 0.71 23.43 -4.79
N ASN A 753 0.54 22.92 -3.56
CA ASN A 753 1.58 22.29 -2.73
C ASN A 753 2.79 23.16 -2.35
N ARG A 754 2.55 24.16 -1.48
CA ARG A 754 3.56 24.63 -0.51
C ARG A 754 2.98 24.65 0.90
N SER A 755 3.18 23.57 1.63
CA SER A 755 3.13 23.62 3.10
C SER A 755 4.37 24.39 3.57
N PHE A 756 4.19 25.62 4.06
CA PHE A 756 5.25 26.31 4.79
C PHE A 756 5.60 25.51 6.04
N ALA A 757 6.85 25.03 6.10
CA ALA A 757 7.42 24.26 7.19
C ALA A 757 7.95 25.16 8.30
#